data_AF-A0A962C4Z2-F1
#
_entry.id   AF-A0A962C4Z2-F1
#
_cell.length_a   1.000
_cell.length_b   1.000
_cell.length_c   1.000
_cell.angle_alpha   90.00
_cell.angle_beta   90.00
_cell.angle_gamma   90.00
#
_symmetry.space_group_name_H-M   'P 1'
#
loop_
_entity.id
_entity.type
_entity.pdbx_description
1 polymer ?
#
loop_
_entity_poly.entity_id
_entity_poly.type
_entity_poly.pdbx_seq_one_letter_code
_entity_poly.pdbx_strand_id
1 'polypeptide(L)'
;MRLATEFLRLPIRFDAAILREEVESLPESAWRPHPQGFAGNAGLPLVAAHGDPGNERTWGPMLPTPQLDALPRIRQLLAALDCPIGRSRLMRIDGNAEASTHTDLDYYWQGRLRVHVPIVTTAAVRFECGSAAVHMRAGEVWVFDTTQAHRVLNPESSRRIHLVIDTVGSAALFALLEDARNAVPDRAAPAWPADANRPIAFERVNRPLVMSPFEQRELLRELLSMFAEDLPARRLQAIERSLAPVLQDWTAAWARYGIGADGLASYRALRDRLRETLRTVAEADRFRGSGVFDWLDRWLAVPAIDEDAFAAQEHAPAPTAQARTVSAETASAFASQYTDSMPTLLQTLGGSLLVSTYASNRLVSIRARGDELNTHFKHYPAPMGIAYADGMLALGAAYSVWTFRNQPEVATERASDAVFVPTDHRITGDIRVHELAWGIEGLWLVNTRFSCLAMLDGAHSFVPRWTPAFVERSSEEDACHLNGMAMRDGAPRWVSALGRSGTASGWRANKASGGVVIDVRDDAIISAGLCMPHSPRWHDGQLWILDSGRGELCQVNLESGRRDSVARLPGFARGLAMFGKFAFVGCSRVRESAWFSGLPVVEQGRIPECGIWAVDLDSGQIVGWLKFEPGIDEIFDVQWLPGLAWPDVLEVDEPAALNAFAVPADTLQRFV
;
A
#
# COMPACT_ATOMS: atom_id res chain seq x y z
N MET A 1 -22.88 -7.44 -9.76
CA MET A 1 -21.91 -7.98 -10.76
C MET A 1 -22.67 -8.70 -11.88
N ARG A 2 -22.26 -8.51 -13.15
CA ARG A 2 -22.80 -9.25 -14.31
C ARG A 2 -22.31 -10.70 -14.30
N LEU A 3 -23.21 -11.66 -14.44
CA LEU A 3 -22.89 -13.08 -14.54
C LEU A 3 -23.14 -13.59 -15.96
N ALA A 4 -22.56 -14.76 -16.30
CA ALA A 4 -22.80 -15.41 -17.59
C ALA A 4 -24.21 -16.03 -17.68
N THR A 5 -24.83 -16.33 -16.54
CA THR A 5 -26.19 -16.87 -16.37
C THR A 5 -26.88 -16.13 -15.24
N GLU A 6 -28.21 -16.07 -15.22
CA GLU A 6 -28.96 -15.30 -14.22
C GLU A 6 -28.76 -15.84 -12.79
N PHE A 7 -28.55 -17.16 -12.64
CA PHE A 7 -28.25 -17.81 -11.37
C PHE A 7 -27.07 -18.77 -11.49
N LEU A 8 -26.30 -18.89 -10.41
CA LEU A 8 -25.31 -19.94 -10.22
C LEU A 8 -25.42 -20.49 -8.79
N ARG A 9 -25.56 -21.81 -8.67
CA ARG A 9 -25.51 -22.52 -7.38
C ARG A 9 -24.08 -22.98 -7.12
N LEU A 10 -23.46 -22.46 -6.06
CA LEU A 10 -22.12 -22.89 -5.66
C LEU A 10 -22.17 -24.33 -5.12
N PRO A 11 -21.18 -25.18 -5.43
CA PRO A 11 -21.15 -26.57 -5.00
C PRO A 11 -20.66 -26.70 -3.55
N ILE A 12 -21.22 -25.89 -2.65
CA ILE A 12 -20.96 -25.91 -1.22
C ILE A 12 -22.28 -25.83 -0.47
N ARG A 13 -22.41 -26.59 0.62
CA ARG A 13 -23.65 -26.66 1.41
C ARG A 13 -23.40 -26.50 2.90
N PHE A 14 -24.29 -25.75 3.56
CA PHE A 14 -24.31 -25.56 5.01
C PHE A 14 -25.51 -26.28 5.65
N ASP A 15 -25.39 -26.64 6.92
CA ASP A 15 -26.49 -27.21 7.70
C ASP A 15 -27.51 -26.12 8.05
N ALA A 16 -28.64 -26.14 7.34
CA ALA A 16 -29.70 -25.15 7.53
C ALA A 16 -30.45 -25.27 8.86
N ALA A 17 -30.45 -26.46 9.50
CA ALA A 17 -31.11 -26.62 10.79
C ALA A 17 -30.33 -25.88 11.88
N ILE A 18 -29.01 -26.03 11.89
CA ILE A 18 -28.11 -25.32 12.80
C ILE A 18 -28.21 -23.80 12.61
N LEU A 19 -28.18 -23.32 11.36
CA LEU A 19 -28.32 -21.90 11.07
C LEU A 19 -29.69 -21.34 11.48
N ARG A 20 -30.75 -22.15 11.35
CA ARG A 20 -32.10 -21.77 11.75
C ARG A 20 -32.22 -21.57 13.25
N GLU A 21 -31.68 -22.50 14.05
CA GLU A 21 -31.69 -22.38 15.51
C GLU A 21 -31.06 -21.06 15.98
N GLU A 22 -29.92 -20.66 15.40
CA GLU A 22 -29.30 -19.37 15.69
C GLU A 22 -30.17 -18.18 15.29
N VAL A 23 -30.69 -18.17 14.06
CA VAL A 23 -31.51 -17.07 13.56
C VAL A 23 -32.81 -16.91 14.34
N GLU A 24 -33.43 -18.00 14.77
CA GLU A 24 -34.67 -18.00 15.54
C GLU A 24 -34.47 -17.59 17.01
N SER A 25 -33.22 -17.64 17.51
CA SER A 25 -32.87 -17.14 18.85
C SER A 25 -32.84 -15.61 18.94
N LEU A 26 -32.76 -14.91 17.80
CA LEU A 26 -32.71 -13.45 17.76
C LEU A 26 -34.08 -12.83 18.13
N PRO A 27 -34.11 -11.77 18.95
CA PRO A 27 -35.35 -11.13 19.34
C PRO A 27 -36.01 -10.41 18.15
N GLU A 28 -37.34 -10.32 18.15
CA GLU A 28 -38.09 -9.63 17.09
C GLU A 28 -37.67 -8.16 16.93
N SER A 29 -37.22 -7.51 18.02
CA SER A 29 -36.69 -6.14 18.02
C SER A 29 -35.39 -5.95 17.22
N ALA A 30 -34.68 -7.03 16.87
CA ALA A 30 -33.50 -6.96 16.02
C ALA A 30 -33.86 -6.81 14.52
N TRP A 31 -35.09 -7.16 14.13
CA TRP A 31 -35.57 -7.04 12.76
C TRP A 31 -36.05 -5.62 12.47
N ARG A 32 -35.65 -5.10 11.31
CA ARG A 32 -36.00 -3.75 10.86
C ARG A 32 -36.90 -3.84 9.62
N PRO A 33 -37.94 -3.01 9.51
CA PRO A 33 -38.73 -2.90 8.28
C PRO A 33 -37.85 -2.54 7.09
N HIS A 34 -38.21 -3.01 5.89
CA HIS A 34 -37.51 -2.63 4.68
C HIS A 34 -37.50 -1.10 4.51
N PRO A 35 -36.37 -0.46 4.15
CA PRO A 35 -36.28 1.01 4.03
C PRO A 35 -37.28 1.63 3.05
N GLN A 36 -37.72 0.87 2.04
CA GLN A 36 -38.73 1.28 1.06
C GLN A 36 -40.18 0.99 1.48
N GLY A 37 -40.39 0.49 2.72
CA GLY A 37 -41.71 0.31 3.31
C GLY A 37 -42.54 -0.87 2.77
N PHE A 38 -41.91 -1.83 2.09
CA PHE A 38 -42.62 -3.01 1.59
C PHE A 38 -43.16 -3.86 2.74
N ALA A 39 -44.48 -3.99 2.82
CA ALA A 39 -45.16 -4.74 3.86
C ALA A 39 -44.71 -6.22 3.86
N GLY A 40 -44.34 -6.72 5.04
CA GLY A 40 -43.84 -8.09 5.20
C GLY A 40 -42.39 -8.31 4.76
N ASN A 41 -41.64 -7.27 4.39
CA ASN A 41 -40.22 -7.37 4.09
C ASN A 41 -39.40 -6.73 5.23
N ALA A 42 -38.50 -7.50 5.84
CA ALA A 42 -37.67 -7.06 6.95
C ALA A 42 -36.21 -7.50 6.78
N GLY A 43 -35.29 -6.65 7.24
CA GLY A 43 -33.86 -6.91 7.24
C GLY A 43 -33.28 -6.90 8.65
N LEU A 44 -32.28 -7.74 8.90
CA LEU A 44 -31.47 -7.70 10.12
C LEU A 44 -30.00 -7.58 9.71
N PRO A 45 -29.39 -6.39 9.81
CA PRO A 45 -27.99 -6.16 9.44
C PRO A 45 -27.02 -6.92 10.36
N LEU A 46 -26.11 -7.68 9.74
CA LEU A 46 -25.05 -8.44 10.40
C LEU A 46 -23.67 -7.83 10.16
N VAL A 47 -23.48 -7.21 9.00
CA VAL A 47 -22.31 -6.42 8.66
C VAL A 47 -22.81 -5.11 8.05
N ALA A 48 -22.41 -4.00 8.64
CA ALA A 48 -22.88 -2.67 8.29
C ALA A 48 -21.74 -1.64 8.32
N ALA A 49 -21.99 -0.47 7.73
CA ALA A 49 -21.02 0.63 7.76
C ALA A 49 -20.75 1.04 9.22
N HIS A 50 -19.48 1.00 9.61
CA HIS A 50 -19.00 1.24 10.98
C HIS A 50 -19.60 0.30 12.05
N GLY A 51 -20.22 -0.82 11.65
CA GLY A 51 -20.80 -1.80 12.57
C GLY A 51 -22.12 -1.37 13.20
N ASP A 52 -22.68 -0.23 12.78
CA ASP A 52 -23.97 0.26 13.26
C ASP A 52 -25.12 -0.42 12.49
N PRO A 53 -25.94 -1.26 13.13
CA PRO A 53 -27.09 -1.90 12.47
C PRO A 53 -28.19 -0.90 12.06
N GLY A 54 -28.14 0.36 12.50
CA GLY A 54 -28.99 1.43 12.00
C GLY A 54 -28.46 2.13 10.75
N ASN A 55 -27.21 1.88 10.37
CA ASN A 55 -26.56 2.54 9.25
C ASN A 55 -26.75 1.75 7.95
N GLU A 56 -27.71 2.18 7.14
CA GLU A 56 -28.02 1.56 5.84
C GLU A 56 -27.11 2.03 4.69
N ARG A 57 -26.06 2.82 4.95
CA ARG A 57 -25.16 3.28 3.88
C ARG A 57 -24.53 2.11 3.13
N THR A 58 -24.34 2.32 1.83
CA THR A 58 -23.64 1.40 0.93
C THR A 58 -22.14 1.66 0.86
N TRP A 59 -21.61 2.60 1.65
CA TRP A 59 -20.20 2.95 1.66
C TRP A 59 -19.66 3.16 3.08
N GLY A 60 -18.33 3.18 3.21
CA GLY A 60 -17.61 3.24 4.47
C GLY A 60 -17.11 1.86 4.94
N PRO A 61 -16.20 1.80 5.93
CA PRO A 61 -15.66 0.53 6.42
C PRO A 61 -16.77 -0.37 6.96
N MET A 62 -16.83 -1.59 6.45
CA MET A 62 -17.79 -2.61 6.86
C MET A 62 -17.26 -3.33 8.10
N LEU A 63 -18.08 -3.41 9.15
CA LEU A 63 -17.73 -4.03 10.42
C LEU A 63 -18.89 -4.91 10.92
N PRO A 64 -18.61 -5.93 11.74
CA PRO A 64 -19.65 -6.77 12.33
C PRO A 64 -20.57 -5.93 13.22
N THR A 65 -21.87 -6.22 13.20
CA THR A 65 -22.83 -5.67 14.16
C THR A 65 -22.85 -6.54 15.43
N PRO A 66 -23.36 -6.03 16.57
CA PRO A 66 -23.52 -6.84 17.78
C PRO A 66 -24.36 -8.10 17.56
N GLN A 67 -25.28 -8.08 16.58
CA GLN A 67 -26.07 -9.24 16.20
C GLN A 67 -25.21 -10.35 15.60
N LEU A 68 -24.19 -10.03 14.80
CA LEU A 68 -23.29 -11.05 14.22
C LEU A 68 -22.38 -11.69 15.28
N ASP A 69 -21.99 -10.94 16.31
CA ASP A 69 -21.19 -11.49 17.42
C ASP A 69 -21.95 -12.59 18.18
N ALA A 70 -23.28 -12.54 18.20
CA ALA A 70 -24.15 -13.53 18.84
C ALA A 70 -24.43 -14.79 17.98
N LEU A 71 -23.89 -14.86 16.75
CA LEU A 71 -24.24 -15.89 15.76
C LEU A 71 -22.98 -16.66 15.31
N PRO A 72 -22.37 -17.50 16.18
CA PRO A 72 -21.13 -18.20 15.88
C PRO A 72 -21.17 -19.07 14.62
N ARG A 73 -22.30 -19.69 14.29
CA ARG A 73 -22.43 -20.53 13.07
C ARG A 73 -22.52 -19.68 11.81
N ILE A 74 -23.18 -18.53 11.87
CA ILE A 74 -23.13 -17.57 10.76
C ILE A 74 -21.72 -17.01 10.60
N ARG A 75 -20.99 -16.70 11.67
CA ARG A 75 -19.57 -16.28 11.58
C ARG A 75 -18.70 -17.34 10.91
N GLN A 76 -18.90 -18.61 11.24
CA GLN A 76 -18.20 -19.73 10.58
C GLN A 76 -18.51 -19.80 9.10
N LEU A 77 -19.79 -19.63 8.72
CA LEU A 77 -20.20 -19.58 7.32
C LEU A 77 -19.49 -18.44 6.57
N LEU A 78 -19.46 -17.23 7.15
CA LEU A 78 -18.76 -16.09 6.55
C LEU A 78 -17.26 -16.38 6.39
N ALA A 79 -16.62 -16.98 7.39
CA ALA A 79 -15.22 -17.37 7.32
C ALA A 79 -14.96 -18.48 6.27
N ALA A 80 -15.94 -19.36 6.01
CA ALA A 80 -15.82 -20.42 5.02
C ALA A 80 -15.80 -19.92 3.57
N LEU A 81 -16.32 -18.72 3.30
CA LEU A 81 -16.25 -18.11 1.97
C LEU A 81 -14.84 -17.61 1.61
N ASP A 82 -13.96 -17.48 2.60
CA ASP A 82 -12.55 -17.10 2.45
C ASP A 82 -12.35 -15.84 1.58
N CYS A 83 -13.18 -14.82 1.84
CA CYS A 83 -13.17 -13.56 1.11
C CYS A 83 -13.51 -12.37 2.02
N PRO A 84 -13.18 -11.14 1.64
CA PRO A 84 -13.63 -9.95 2.35
C PRO A 84 -15.15 -9.83 2.32
N ILE A 85 -15.77 -9.69 3.50
CA ILE A 85 -17.21 -9.58 3.67
C ILE A 85 -17.62 -8.11 3.69
N GLY A 86 -18.52 -7.74 2.78
CA GLY A 86 -19.21 -6.45 2.76
C GLY A 86 -20.53 -6.49 3.51
N ARG A 87 -21.44 -5.59 3.17
CA ARG A 87 -22.81 -5.53 3.71
C ARG A 87 -23.47 -6.90 3.67
N SER A 88 -23.86 -7.36 4.84
CA SER A 88 -24.45 -8.69 5.00
C SER A 88 -25.61 -8.61 5.97
N ARG A 89 -26.71 -9.29 5.67
CA ARG A 89 -27.95 -9.21 6.44
C ARG A 89 -28.78 -10.48 6.32
N LEU A 90 -29.61 -10.75 7.32
CA LEU A 90 -30.72 -11.68 7.16
C LEU A 90 -31.88 -10.92 6.51
N MET A 91 -32.48 -11.50 5.48
CA MET A 91 -33.63 -10.95 4.79
C MET A 91 -34.85 -11.84 4.97
N ARG A 92 -35.86 -11.30 5.65
CA ARG A 92 -37.15 -11.94 5.91
C ARG A 92 -38.21 -11.40 4.96
N ILE A 93 -38.96 -12.33 4.37
CA ILE A 93 -40.21 -12.05 3.67
C ILE A 93 -41.30 -12.85 4.39
N ASP A 94 -42.30 -12.17 4.93
CA ASP A 94 -43.42 -12.78 5.63
C ASP A 94 -44.32 -13.53 4.66
N GLY A 95 -45.24 -14.33 5.20
CA GLY A 95 -46.15 -15.11 4.38
C GLY A 95 -47.08 -14.25 3.53
N ASN A 96 -47.31 -14.67 2.29
CA ASN A 96 -48.09 -13.95 1.28
C ASN A 96 -47.53 -12.56 0.91
N ALA A 97 -46.23 -12.31 1.17
CA ALA A 97 -45.55 -11.08 0.78
C ALA A 97 -44.58 -11.31 -0.39
N GLU A 98 -44.08 -10.23 -0.96
CA GLU A 98 -43.08 -10.26 -2.03
C GLU A 98 -42.01 -9.18 -1.84
N ALA A 99 -40.86 -9.41 -2.46
CA ALA A 99 -39.93 -8.34 -2.82
C ALA A 99 -40.16 -8.01 -4.29
N SER A 100 -40.78 -6.85 -4.56
CA SER A 100 -41.21 -6.45 -5.90
C SER A 100 -40.04 -6.29 -6.88
N THR A 101 -40.35 -6.30 -8.18
CA THR A 101 -39.35 -6.23 -9.25
C THR A 101 -38.50 -4.98 -9.18
N HIS A 102 -37.18 -5.16 -9.11
CA HIS A 102 -36.19 -4.09 -9.12
C HIS A 102 -34.87 -4.56 -9.70
N THR A 103 -33.94 -3.61 -9.88
CA THR A 103 -32.55 -3.86 -10.25
C THR A 103 -31.65 -3.16 -9.24
N ASP A 104 -30.50 -3.76 -8.93
CA ASP A 104 -29.53 -3.17 -8.00
C ASP A 104 -28.69 -2.10 -8.73
N LEU A 105 -29.10 -0.83 -8.60
CA LEU A 105 -28.50 0.27 -9.35
C LEU A 105 -27.32 0.96 -8.65
N ASP A 106 -27.11 0.74 -7.36
CA ASP A 106 -26.05 1.43 -6.62
C ASP A 106 -24.66 0.98 -7.08
N TYR A 107 -23.72 1.92 -7.18
CA TYR A 107 -22.30 1.65 -7.44
C TYR A 107 -21.75 0.53 -6.54
N TYR A 108 -22.22 0.43 -5.30
CA TYR A 108 -21.77 -0.62 -4.41
C TYR A 108 -21.99 -2.04 -4.95
N TRP A 109 -23.00 -2.31 -5.76
CA TRP A 109 -23.18 -3.67 -6.32
C TRP A 109 -22.43 -3.89 -7.64
N GLN A 110 -21.75 -2.85 -8.13
CA GLN A 110 -20.73 -2.99 -9.17
C GLN A 110 -19.56 -3.80 -8.61
N GLY A 111 -19.11 -4.80 -9.36
CA GLY A 111 -17.99 -5.67 -8.96
C GLY A 111 -18.23 -6.60 -7.76
N ARG A 112 -19.39 -6.53 -7.08
CA ARG A 112 -19.71 -7.43 -5.94
C ARG A 112 -20.62 -8.58 -6.35
N LEU A 113 -20.31 -9.75 -5.80
CA LEU A 113 -21.17 -10.91 -5.76
C LEU A 113 -22.16 -10.74 -4.60
N ARG A 114 -23.42 -11.09 -4.86
CA ARG A 114 -24.47 -11.19 -3.84
C ARG A 114 -24.77 -12.65 -3.59
N VAL A 115 -24.23 -13.17 -2.49
CA VAL A 115 -24.36 -14.56 -2.09
C VAL A 115 -25.61 -14.73 -1.23
N HIS A 116 -26.47 -15.68 -1.59
CA HIS A 116 -27.66 -16.08 -0.85
C HIS A 116 -27.48 -17.46 -0.25
N VAL A 117 -27.76 -17.57 1.05
CA VAL A 117 -27.90 -18.85 1.76
C VAL A 117 -29.30 -18.94 2.35
N PRO A 118 -30.21 -19.75 1.78
CA PRO A 118 -31.55 -19.94 2.32
C PRO A 118 -31.49 -20.70 3.65
N ILE A 119 -32.11 -20.15 4.70
CA ILE A 119 -32.16 -20.75 6.05
C ILE A 119 -33.57 -21.27 6.34
N VAL A 120 -34.58 -20.43 6.05
CA VAL A 120 -36.00 -20.78 6.11
C VAL A 120 -36.61 -20.50 4.74
N THR A 121 -37.15 -21.53 4.09
CA THR A 121 -37.74 -21.43 2.75
C THR A 121 -38.66 -22.63 2.50
N THR A 122 -39.58 -22.52 1.54
CA THR A 122 -40.44 -23.62 1.06
C THR A 122 -40.36 -23.72 -0.46
N ALA A 123 -40.72 -24.88 -1.02
CA ALA A 123 -40.67 -25.13 -2.46
C ALA A 123 -41.55 -24.16 -3.29
N ALA A 124 -42.51 -23.47 -2.65
CA ALA A 124 -43.35 -22.47 -3.28
C ALA A 124 -42.67 -21.09 -3.44
N VAL A 125 -41.58 -20.83 -2.70
CA VAL A 125 -40.80 -19.59 -2.83
C VAL A 125 -40.10 -19.58 -4.18
N ARG A 126 -40.32 -18.52 -4.96
CA ARG A 126 -39.71 -18.32 -6.28
C ARG A 126 -38.87 -17.05 -6.31
N PHE A 127 -37.60 -17.20 -6.68
CA PHE A 127 -36.71 -16.09 -7.01
C PHE A 127 -36.66 -15.97 -8.54
N GLU A 128 -37.12 -14.85 -9.06
CA GLU A 128 -37.09 -14.54 -10.50
C GLU A 128 -35.99 -13.52 -10.78
N CYS A 129 -35.18 -13.77 -11.80
CA CYS A 129 -34.09 -12.88 -12.24
C CYS A 129 -33.98 -13.00 -13.77
N GLY A 130 -34.13 -11.88 -14.47
CA GLY A 130 -34.20 -11.87 -15.93
C GLY A 130 -35.30 -12.81 -16.44
N SER A 131 -34.92 -13.78 -17.27
CA SER A 131 -35.85 -14.77 -17.82
C SER A 131 -36.00 -16.03 -16.95
N ALA A 132 -35.13 -16.19 -15.95
CA ALA A 132 -35.04 -17.40 -15.15
C ALA A 132 -35.81 -17.28 -13.83
N ALA A 133 -36.27 -18.42 -13.32
CA ALA A 133 -36.87 -18.52 -11.99
C ALA A 133 -36.37 -19.78 -11.28
N VAL A 134 -35.96 -19.65 -10.02
CA VAL A 134 -35.46 -20.76 -9.21
C VAL A 134 -36.09 -20.79 -7.83
N HIS A 135 -36.21 -22.00 -7.28
CA HIS A 135 -36.37 -22.21 -5.85
C HIS A 135 -35.00 -22.56 -5.26
N MET A 136 -34.50 -21.72 -4.35
CA MET A 136 -33.24 -21.97 -3.64
C MET A 136 -33.54 -22.78 -2.37
N ARG A 137 -33.01 -24.01 -2.26
CA ARG A 137 -33.30 -24.90 -1.12
C ARG A 137 -32.49 -24.51 0.11
N ALA A 138 -33.01 -24.88 1.28
CA ALA A 138 -32.35 -24.64 2.56
C ALA A 138 -30.92 -25.23 2.59
N GLY A 139 -29.96 -24.38 2.96
CA GLY A 139 -28.54 -24.70 3.11
C GLY A 139 -27.71 -24.64 1.82
N GLU A 140 -28.35 -24.48 0.65
CA GLU A 140 -27.62 -24.24 -0.61
C GLU A 140 -27.01 -22.83 -0.62
N VAL A 141 -26.00 -22.62 -1.47
CA VAL A 141 -25.36 -21.32 -1.65
C VAL A 141 -25.53 -20.88 -3.10
N TRP A 142 -26.04 -19.68 -3.30
CA TRP A 142 -26.40 -19.16 -4.61
C TRP A 142 -25.82 -17.77 -4.83
N VAL A 143 -25.47 -17.46 -6.07
CA VAL A 143 -25.29 -16.09 -6.54
C VAL A 143 -26.22 -15.86 -7.73
N PHE A 144 -26.57 -14.60 -7.98
CA PHE A 144 -27.39 -14.22 -9.13
C PHE A 144 -26.89 -12.92 -9.75
N ASP A 145 -27.30 -12.66 -10.98
CA ASP A 145 -26.93 -11.43 -11.70
C ASP A 145 -27.74 -10.25 -11.17
N THR A 146 -27.11 -9.42 -10.32
CA THR A 146 -27.76 -8.25 -9.71
C THR A 146 -28.08 -7.15 -10.72
N THR A 147 -27.51 -7.21 -11.94
CA THR A 147 -27.77 -6.24 -13.01
C THR A 147 -29.09 -6.51 -13.73
N GLN A 148 -29.67 -7.70 -13.55
CA GLN A 148 -30.96 -8.08 -14.13
C GLN A 148 -32.10 -7.65 -13.21
N ALA A 149 -33.25 -7.35 -13.82
CA ALA A 149 -34.48 -7.13 -13.07
C ALA A 149 -34.87 -8.43 -12.33
N HIS A 150 -35.15 -8.32 -11.03
CA HIS A 150 -35.39 -9.48 -10.19
C HIS A 150 -36.44 -9.22 -9.10
N ARG A 151 -37.13 -10.28 -8.67
CA ARG A 151 -38.12 -10.27 -7.59
C ARG A 151 -38.15 -11.59 -6.83
N VAL A 152 -38.72 -11.57 -5.62
CA VAL A 152 -38.94 -12.78 -4.82
C VAL A 152 -40.41 -12.88 -4.42
N LEU A 153 -41.04 -14.00 -4.75
CA LEU A 153 -42.43 -14.30 -4.40
C LEU A 153 -42.47 -15.31 -3.26
N ASN A 154 -43.18 -14.99 -2.18
CA ASN A 154 -43.47 -15.91 -1.09
C ASN A 154 -44.99 -16.12 -0.94
N PRO A 155 -45.59 -16.99 -1.76
CA PRO A 155 -47.05 -17.10 -1.90
C PRO A 155 -47.73 -17.86 -0.76
N GLU A 156 -46.98 -18.49 0.14
CA GLU A 156 -47.51 -19.27 1.26
C GLU A 156 -47.48 -18.47 2.57
N SER A 157 -48.15 -18.97 3.61
CA SER A 157 -48.22 -18.30 4.92
C SER A 157 -46.92 -18.35 5.73
N SER A 158 -45.96 -19.21 5.36
CA SER A 158 -44.69 -19.33 6.07
C SER A 158 -43.74 -18.18 5.75
N ARG A 159 -42.98 -17.72 6.74
CA ARG A 159 -41.89 -16.76 6.52
C ARG A 159 -40.72 -17.40 5.76
N ARG A 160 -40.07 -16.62 4.91
CA ARG A 160 -38.81 -16.95 4.23
C ARG A 160 -37.69 -16.13 4.84
N ILE A 161 -36.54 -16.74 5.17
CA ILE A 161 -35.34 -16.06 5.65
C ILE A 161 -34.12 -16.57 4.87
N HIS A 162 -33.42 -15.66 4.19
CA HIS A 162 -32.09 -15.95 3.62
C HIS A 162 -31.04 -15.07 4.29
N LEU A 163 -29.85 -15.62 4.51
CA LEU A 163 -28.64 -14.83 4.70
C LEU A 163 -28.18 -14.31 3.35
N VAL A 164 -27.98 -12.99 3.26
CA VAL A 164 -27.50 -12.29 2.06
C VAL A 164 -26.17 -11.65 2.39
N ILE A 165 -25.15 -11.94 1.59
CA ILE A 165 -23.76 -11.54 1.82
C ILE A 165 -23.27 -10.86 0.56
N ASP A 166 -22.97 -9.57 0.65
CA ASP A 166 -22.30 -8.86 -0.43
C ASP A 166 -20.77 -9.00 -0.24
N THR A 167 -20.04 -9.35 -1.30
CA THR A 167 -18.58 -9.51 -1.26
C THR A 167 -17.95 -9.24 -2.62
N VAL A 168 -16.76 -8.65 -2.64
CA VAL A 168 -15.88 -8.59 -3.84
C VAL A 168 -15.32 -9.96 -4.24
N GLY A 169 -15.46 -10.98 -3.40
CA GLY A 169 -14.95 -12.33 -3.61
C GLY A 169 -13.44 -12.46 -3.35
N SER A 170 -12.91 -13.63 -3.70
CA SER A 170 -11.50 -14.01 -3.59
C SER A 170 -11.22 -15.14 -4.58
N ALA A 171 -9.95 -15.48 -4.81
CA ALA A 171 -9.61 -16.62 -5.66
C ALA A 171 -10.33 -17.92 -5.23
N ALA A 172 -10.52 -18.14 -3.92
CA ALA A 172 -11.24 -19.29 -3.39
C ALA A 172 -12.74 -19.26 -3.77
N LEU A 173 -13.41 -18.11 -3.61
CA LEU A 173 -14.82 -17.99 -4.00
C LEU A 173 -15.01 -18.04 -5.52
N PHE A 174 -14.08 -17.49 -6.29
CA PHE A 174 -14.10 -17.58 -7.75
C PHE A 174 -13.85 -19.01 -8.26
N ALA A 175 -13.05 -19.81 -7.55
CA ALA A 175 -12.92 -21.24 -7.85
C ALA A 175 -14.25 -21.98 -7.63
N LEU A 176 -15.03 -21.64 -6.58
CA LEU A 176 -16.38 -22.20 -6.38
C LEU A 176 -17.36 -21.81 -7.48
N LEU A 177 -17.27 -20.60 -8.03
CA LEU A 177 -18.08 -20.17 -9.18
C LEU A 177 -17.74 -20.98 -10.44
N GLU A 178 -16.45 -21.27 -10.63
CA GLU A 178 -16.00 -22.05 -11.76
C GLU A 178 -16.38 -23.54 -11.60
N ASP A 179 -16.24 -24.09 -10.40
CA ASP A 179 -16.73 -25.43 -10.05
C ASP A 179 -18.26 -25.53 -10.31
N ALA A 180 -19.03 -24.50 -9.97
CA ALA A 180 -20.47 -24.42 -10.23
C ALA A 180 -20.79 -24.50 -11.73
N ARG A 181 -20.06 -23.74 -12.56
CA ARG A 181 -20.23 -23.73 -14.02
C ARG A 181 -19.88 -25.08 -14.64
N ASN A 182 -18.88 -25.76 -14.08
CA ASN A 182 -18.44 -27.08 -14.50
C ASN A 182 -19.28 -28.22 -13.88
N ALA A 183 -20.38 -27.90 -13.20
CA ALA A 183 -21.30 -28.85 -12.57
C ALA A 183 -20.59 -29.85 -11.63
N VAL A 184 -19.56 -29.39 -10.91
CA VAL A 184 -18.86 -30.18 -9.91
C VAL A 184 -19.85 -30.58 -8.79
N PRO A 185 -19.80 -31.83 -8.27
CA PRO A 185 -20.69 -32.27 -7.20
C PRO A 185 -20.57 -31.44 -5.92
N ASP A 186 -21.69 -31.31 -5.20
CA ASP A 186 -21.74 -30.55 -3.95
C ASP A 186 -20.80 -31.14 -2.89
N ARG A 187 -20.04 -30.28 -2.22
CA ARG A 187 -19.27 -30.62 -1.01
C ARG A 187 -19.90 -30.00 0.23
N ALA A 188 -19.82 -30.70 1.35
CA ALA A 188 -20.15 -30.10 2.64
C ALA A 188 -19.16 -28.95 2.90
N ALA A 189 -19.67 -27.83 3.43
CA ALA A 189 -18.80 -26.79 3.94
C ALA A 189 -17.91 -27.35 5.06
N PRO A 190 -16.70 -26.82 5.24
CA PRO A 190 -15.86 -27.22 6.37
C PRO A 190 -16.62 -27.05 7.70
N ALA A 191 -16.71 -28.13 8.47
CA ALA A 191 -17.33 -28.10 9.79
C ALA A 191 -16.27 -27.78 10.85
N TRP A 192 -16.50 -26.72 11.62
CA TRP A 192 -15.63 -26.34 12.74
C TRP A 192 -16.38 -26.40 14.07
N PRO A 193 -15.67 -26.70 15.19
CA PRO A 193 -16.21 -26.52 16.53
C PRO A 193 -16.80 -25.11 16.72
N ALA A 194 -17.93 -24.95 17.40
CA ALA A 194 -18.64 -23.66 17.53
C ALA A 194 -17.76 -22.52 18.07
N ASP A 195 -16.77 -22.88 18.89
CA ASP A 195 -15.80 -22.03 19.57
C ASP A 195 -14.54 -21.71 18.73
N ALA A 196 -14.39 -22.29 17.54
CA ALA A 196 -13.27 -22.00 16.65
C ALA A 196 -13.31 -20.53 16.16
N ASN A 197 -12.46 -19.69 16.74
CA ASN A 197 -12.36 -18.28 16.36
C ASN A 197 -11.50 -18.11 15.09
N ARG A 198 -12.14 -18.21 13.92
CA ARG A 198 -11.49 -17.93 12.64
C ARG A 198 -11.70 -16.46 12.26
N PRO A 199 -10.63 -15.72 11.92
CA PRO A 199 -10.78 -14.32 11.54
C PRO A 199 -11.62 -14.19 10.26
N ILE A 200 -12.55 -13.24 10.25
CA ILE A 200 -13.32 -12.83 9.07
C ILE A 200 -12.72 -11.53 8.56
N ALA A 201 -12.35 -11.48 7.29
CA ALA A 201 -11.94 -10.24 6.64
C ALA A 201 -13.19 -9.43 6.29
N PHE A 202 -13.18 -8.12 6.50
CA PHE A 202 -14.27 -7.21 6.11
C PHE A 202 -13.80 -6.16 5.12
N GLU A 203 -14.70 -5.71 4.25
CA GLU A 203 -14.40 -4.63 3.29
C GLU A 203 -14.14 -3.31 4.00
N ARG A 204 -12.90 -2.79 3.91
CA ARG A 204 -12.53 -1.49 4.50
C ARG A 204 -12.72 -0.31 3.55
N VAL A 205 -12.63 -0.56 2.25
CA VAL A 205 -12.78 0.44 1.19
C VAL A 205 -13.75 -0.12 0.15
N ASN A 206 -14.87 0.57 -0.03
CA ASN A 206 -15.94 0.15 -0.94
C ASN A 206 -16.50 1.30 -1.79
N ARG A 207 -15.90 2.49 -1.65
CA ARG A 207 -16.18 3.70 -2.43
C ARG A 207 -14.91 4.53 -2.49
N PRO A 208 -14.56 5.12 -3.65
CA PRO A 208 -13.42 6.00 -3.75
C PRO A 208 -13.70 7.35 -3.07
N LEU A 209 -12.66 7.99 -2.53
CA LEU A 209 -12.75 9.37 -2.04
C LEU A 209 -13.02 10.34 -3.20
N VAL A 210 -12.28 10.17 -4.30
CA VAL A 210 -12.55 10.73 -5.63
C VAL A 210 -12.39 9.61 -6.64
N MET A 211 -13.41 9.38 -7.46
CA MET A 211 -13.38 8.37 -8.52
C MET A 211 -12.30 8.71 -9.56
N SER A 212 -11.46 7.72 -9.87
CA SER A 212 -10.38 7.94 -10.83
C SER A 212 -10.91 8.04 -12.28
N PRO A 213 -10.20 8.72 -13.19
CA PRO A 213 -10.55 8.74 -14.60
C PRO A 213 -10.51 7.36 -15.26
N PHE A 214 -9.67 6.46 -14.74
CA PHE A 214 -9.62 5.06 -15.18
C PHE A 214 -10.92 4.35 -14.85
N GLU A 215 -11.36 4.45 -13.60
CA GLU A 215 -12.60 3.87 -13.11
C GLU A 215 -13.83 4.45 -13.83
N GLN A 216 -13.91 5.78 -14.01
CA GLN A 216 -15.00 6.39 -14.77
C GLN A 216 -15.11 5.85 -16.20
N ARG A 217 -13.99 5.68 -16.89
CA ARG A 217 -13.97 5.14 -18.26
C ARG A 217 -14.37 3.67 -18.30
N GLU A 218 -13.88 2.86 -17.36
CA GLU A 218 -14.24 1.43 -17.30
C GLU A 218 -15.73 1.25 -16.94
N LEU A 219 -16.24 1.98 -15.96
CA LEU A 219 -17.67 1.97 -15.59
C LEU A 219 -18.54 2.45 -16.74
N LEU A 220 -18.17 3.53 -17.44
CA LEU A 220 -18.91 3.99 -18.61
C LEU A 220 -18.90 2.94 -19.72
N ARG A 221 -17.75 2.31 -19.99
CA ARG A 221 -17.65 1.23 -20.99
C ARG A 221 -18.55 0.05 -20.62
N GLU A 222 -18.55 -0.37 -19.36
CA GLU A 222 -19.39 -1.45 -18.85
C GLU A 222 -20.89 -1.12 -19.02
N LEU A 223 -21.30 0.09 -18.61
CA LEU A 223 -22.67 0.57 -18.76
C LEU A 223 -23.12 0.63 -20.21
N LEU A 224 -22.32 1.24 -21.09
CA LEU A 224 -22.62 1.31 -22.53
C LEU A 224 -22.71 -0.09 -23.15
N SER A 225 -21.87 -1.03 -22.72
CA SER A 225 -21.94 -2.43 -23.15
C SER A 225 -23.23 -3.11 -22.69
N MET A 226 -23.74 -2.82 -21.49
CA MET A 226 -25.02 -3.37 -21.03
C MET A 226 -26.19 -2.74 -21.79
N PHE A 227 -26.17 -1.43 -21.97
CA PHE A 227 -27.21 -0.68 -22.68
C PHE A 227 -27.35 -1.10 -24.14
N ALA A 228 -26.29 -1.64 -24.76
CA ALA A 228 -26.33 -2.16 -26.13
C ALA A 228 -27.31 -3.32 -26.35
N GLU A 229 -27.83 -3.94 -25.28
CA GLU A 229 -28.90 -4.93 -25.38
C GLU A 229 -30.25 -4.30 -25.81
N ASP A 230 -30.55 -3.07 -25.36
CA ASP A 230 -31.84 -2.41 -25.57
C ASP A 230 -31.75 -1.13 -26.43
N LEU A 231 -30.58 -0.49 -26.50
CA LEU A 231 -30.38 0.81 -27.14
C LEU A 231 -29.53 0.71 -28.42
N PRO A 232 -29.89 1.45 -29.48
CA PRO A 232 -29.17 1.39 -30.75
C PRO A 232 -27.77 2.04 -30.64
N ALA A 233 -26.80 1.51 -31.37
CA ALA A 233 -25.40 1.97 -31.33
C ALA A 233 -25.22 3.49 -31.54
N ARG A 234 -26.03 4.11 -32.41
CA ARG A 234 -26.01 5.58 -32.61
C ARG A 234 -26.37 6.35 -31.35
N ARG A 235 -27.28 5.81 -30.53
CA ARG A 235 -27.69 6.42 -29.26
C ARG A 235 -26.58 6.30 -28.21
N LEU A 236 -25.94 5.14 -28.11
CA LEU A 236 -24.79 4.92 -27.22
C LEU A 236 -23.62 5.86 -27.55
N GLN A 237 -23.28 6.00 -28.84
CA GLN A 237 -22.25 6.94 -29.31
C GLN A 237 -22.62 8.41 -29.04
N ALA A 238 -23.91 8.74 -29.00
CA ALA A 238 -24.35 10.08 -28.63
C ALA A 238 -24.14 10.33 -27.14
N ILE A 239 -24.49 9.38 -26.28
CA ILE A 239 -24.23 9.41 -24.83
C ILE A 239 -22.72 9.57 -24.57
N GLU A 240 -21.89 8.67 -25.10
CA GLU A 240 -20.44 8.69 -24.91
C GLU A 240 -19.80 10.01 -25.33
N ARG A 241 -20.12 10.50 -26.54
CA ARG A 241 -19.59 11.77 -27.05
C ARG A 241 -20.03 12.97 -26.22
N SER A 242 -21.22 12.92 -25.62
CA SER A 242 -21.73 14.03 -24.81
C SER A 242 -21.06 14.08 -23.43
N LEU A 243 -20.69 12.92 -22.88
CA LEU A 243 -19.97 12.82 -21.60
C LEU A 243 -18.47 13.06 -21.74
N ALA A 244 -17.88 12.82 -22.91
CA ALA A 244 -16.44 12.93 -23.12
C ALA A 244 -15.81 14.26 -22.63
N PRO A 245 -16.38 15.45 -22.88
CA PRO A 245 -15.78 16.70 -22.42
C PRO A 245 -15.70 16.79 -20.88
N VAL A 246 -16.76 16.46 -20.16
CA VAL A 246 -16.76 16.54 -18.70
C VAL A 246 -15.86 15.48 -18.06
N LEU A 247 -15.74 14.29 -18.66
CA LEU A 247 -14.81 13.26 -18.21
C LEU A 247 -13.35 13.60 -18.53
N GLN A 248 -13.09 14.32 -19.62
CA GLN A 248 -11.77 14.85 -19.94
C GLN A 248 -11.36 15.96 -18.97
N ASP A 249 -12.29 16.87 -18.64
CA ASP A 249 -12.07 17.89 -17.60
C ASP A 249 -11.89 17.25 -16.22
N TRP A 250 -12.61 16.17 -15.91
CA TRP A 250 -12.37 15.35 -14.72
C TRP A 250 -10.98 14.74 -14.70
N THR A 251 -10.49 14.25 -15.84
CA THR A 251 -9.12 13.74 -15.98
C THR A 251 -8.08 14.82 -15.70
N ALA A 252 -8.29 16.03 -16.20
CA ALA A 252 -7.40 17.16 -15.95
C ALA A 252 -7.42 17.58 -14.47
N ALA A 253 -8.60 17.63 -13.85
CA ALA A 253 -8.75 17.90 -12.42
C ALA A 253 -8.07 16.80 -11.58
N TRP A 254 -8.23 15.53 -11.94
CA TRP A 254 -7.59 14.40 -11.28
C TRP A 254 -6.07 14.40 -11.39
N ALA A 255 -5.52 14.72 -12.56
CA ALA A 255 -4.08 14.89 -12.73
C ALA A 255 -3.52 16.06 -11.92
N ARG A 256 -4.34 17.08 -11.65
CA ARG A 256 -3.94 18.28 -10.90
C ARG A 256 -4.06 18.11 -9.39
N TYR A 257 -5.15 17.54 -8.90
CA TYR A 257 -5.51 17.52 -7.48
C TYR A 257 -5.50 16.12 -6.86
N GLY A 258 -5.44 15.06 -7.67
CA GLY A 258 -5.52 13.68 -7.17
C GLY A 258 -6.76 13.46 -6.29
N ILE A 259 -6.55 12.95 -5.07
CA ILE A 259 -7.60 12.80 -4.06
C ILE A 259 -7.56 13.90 -2.98
N GLY A 260 -6.86 15.00 -3.24
CA GLY A 260 -6.67 16.12 -2.32
C GLY A 260 -7.93 16.96 -2.09
N ALA A 261 -8.06 17.52 -0.88
CA ALA A 261 -9.21 18.33 -0.47
C ALA A 261 -9.29 19.68 -1.20
N ASP A 262 -8.17 20.22 -1.68
CA ASP A 262 -8.10 21.42 -2.52
C ASP A 262 -8.76 21.24 -3.90
N GLY A 263 -8.85 19.99 -4.38
CA GLY A 263 -9.61 19.62 -5.57
C GLY A 263 -11.12 19.56 -5.37
N LEU A 264 -11.63 19.52 -4.12
CA LEU A 264 -13.03 19.21 -3.82
C LEU A 264 -14.01 20.17 -4.50
N ALA A 265 -13.73 21.47 -4.52
CA ALA A 265 -14.57 22.45 -5.21
C ALA A 265 -14.62 22.20 -6.72
N SER A 266 -13.48 21.82 -7.33
CA SER A 266 -13.41 21.47 -8.76
C SER A 266 -14.20 20.21 -9.05
N TYR A 267 -14.06 19.16 -8.23
CA TYR A 267 -14.80 17.91 -8.41
C TYR A 267 -16.30 18.06 -8.18
N ARG A 268 -16.73 18.89 -7.22
CA ARG A 268 -18.14 19.24 -7.03
C ARG A 268 -18.72 19.86 -8.30
N ALA A 269 -18.06 20.88 -8.85
CA ALA A 269 -18.50 21.54 -10.08
C ALA A 269 -18.54 20.57 -11.28
N LEU A 270 -17.53 19.70 -11.41
CA LEU A 270 -17.48 18.71 -12.49
C LEU A 270 -18.53 17.61 -12.33
N ARG A 271 -18.80 17.16 -11.10
CA ARG A 271 -19.88 16.20 -10.81
C ARG A 271 -21.21 16.81 -11.17
N ASP A 272 -21.47 18.06 -10.79
CA ASP A 272 -22.75 18.72 -11.07
C ASP A 272 -22.95 18.91 -12.58
N ARG A 273 -21.90 19.32 -13.31
CA ARG A 273 -21.91 19.37 -14.77
C ARG A 273 -22.09 18.00 -15.42
N LEU A 274 -21.51 16.94 -14.85
CA LEU A 274 -21.72 15.57 -15.31
C LEU A 274 -23.19 15.19 -15.14
N ARG A 275 -23.81 15.46 -13.99
CA ARG A 275 -25.24 15.17 -13.73
C ARG A 275 -26.16 15.96 -14.66
N GLU A 276 -25.84 17.21 -14.94
CA GLU A 276 -26.59 18.03 -15.90
C GLU A 276 -26.52 17.43 -17.31
N THR A 277 -25.30 17.09 -17.76
CA THR A 277 -25.09 16.44 -19.06
C THR A 277 -25.84 15.11 -19.16
N LEU A 278 -25.78 14.30 -18.09
CA LEU A 278 -26.51 13.03 -17.99
C LEU A 278 -28.02 13.22 -18.11
N ARG A 279 -28.58 14.23 -17.43
CA ARG A 279 -30.02 14.53 -17.51
C ARG A 279 -30.41 14.88 -18.94
N THR A 280 -29.66 15.75 -19.62
CA THR A 280 -29.94 16.12 -21.01
C THR A 280 -29.83 14.93 -21.97
N VAL A 281 -28.84 14.06 -21.79
CA VAL A 281 -28.52 13.04 -22.79
C VAL A 281 -29.24 11.71 -22.56
N ALA A 282 -29.74 11.40 -21.35
CA ALA A 282 -30.25 10.06 -21.01
C ALA A 282 -31.62 10.03 -20.30
N GLU A 283 -32.28 11.17 -20.06
CA GLU A 283 -33.53 11.24 -19.29
C GLU A 283 -34.69 10.40 -19.85
N ALA A 284 -34.83 10.37 -21.18
CA ALA A 284 -35.91 9.64 -21.85
C ALA A 284 -35.64 8.14 -22.01
N ASP A 285 -34.39 7.70 -21.88
CA ASP A 285 -34.00 6.32 -22.17
C ASP A 285 -34.26 5.41 -20.95
N ARG A 286 -34.61 4.15 -21.21
CA ARG A 286 -34.89 3.12 -20.20
C ARG A 286 -34.08 1.87 -20.50
N PHE A 287 -33.62 1.21 -19.44
CA PHE A 287 -32.90 -0.06 -19.49
C PHE A 287 -33.31 -0.93 -18.31
N ARG A 288 -33.77 -2.15 -18.59
CA ARG A 288 -34.23 -3.14 -17.58
C ARG A 288 -35.15 -2.55 -16.51
N GLY A 289 -36.15 -1.77 -16.96
CA GLY A 289 -37.16 -1.14 -16.10
C GLY A 289 -36.71 0.12 -15.35
N SER A 290 -35.43 0.50 -15.41
CA SER A 290 -34.88 1.70 -14.77
C SER A 290 -34.48 2.77 -15.79
N GLY A 291 -34.36 4.03 -15.38
CA GLY A 291 -33.84 5.10 -16.24
C GLY A 291 -32.37 4.89 -16.57
N VAL A 292 -31.96 5.10 -17.83
CA VAL A 292 -30.54 5.09 -18.19
C VAL A 292 -29.79 6.20 -17.44
N PHE A 293 -30.46 7.35 -17.24
CA PHE A 293 -29.98 8.39 -16.33
C PHE A 293 -29.66 7.83 -14.93
N ASP A 294 -30.57 7.05 -14.32
CA ASP A 294 -30.38 6.55 -12.96
C ASP A 294 -29.19 5.60 -12.85
N TRP A 295 -28.98 4.75 -13.86
CA TRP A 295 -27.80 3.89 -13.95
C TRP A 295 -26.51 4.71 -14.02
N LEU A 296 -26.44 5.66 -14.96
CA LEU A 296 -25.24 6.49 -15.14
C LEU A 296 -25.00 7.38 -13.91
N ASP A 297 -26.04 7.98 -13.32
CA ASP A 297 -25.91 8.83 -12.13
C ASP A 297 -25.40 8.03 -10.94
N ARG A 298 -25.99 6.86 -10.66
CA ARG A 298 -25.63 6.02 -9.52
C ARG A 298 -24.27 5.33 -9.64
N TRP A 299 -23.73 5.17 -10.86
CA TRP A 299 -22.42 4.56 -11.09
C TRP A 299 -21.31 5.58 -11.33
N LEU A 300 -21.58 6.71 -11.99
CA LEU A 300 -20.54 7.65 -12.41
C LEU A 300 -20.52 8.97 -11.63
N ALA A 301 -21.67 9.46 -11.16
CA ALA A 301 -21.77 10.80 -10.58
C ALA A 301 -21.95 10.79 -9.06
N VAL A 302 -22.90 10.00 -8.54
CA VAL A 302 -23.11 9.84 -7.10
C VAL A 302 -21.83 9.37 -6.39
N PRO A 303 -21.19 8.25 -6.80
CA PRO A 303 -19.96 7.77 -6.16
C PRO A 303 -18.71 8.58 -6.52
N ALA A 304 -18.82 9.56 -7.42
CA ALA A 304 -17.65 10.27 -7.98
C ALA A 304 -16.80 10.98 -6.93
N ILE A 305 -17.43 11.42 -5.84
CA ILE A 305 -16.77 11.96 -4.66
C ILE A 305 -17.50 11.49 -3.40
N ASP A 306 -16.74 11.21 -2.34
CA ASP A 306 -17.26 10.93 -1.00
C ASP A 306 -17.12 12.18 -0.12
N GLU A 307 -18.17 13.01 -0.13
CA GLU A 307 -18.18 14.29 0.61
C GLU A 307 -18.13 14.10 2.13
N ASP A 308 -18.69 13.00 2.64
CA ASP A 308 -18.65 12.70 4.08
C ASP A 308 -17.23 12.32 4.50
N ALA A 309 -16.52 11.56 3.65
CA ALA A 309 -15.11 11.23 3.90
C ALA A 309 -14.20 12.48 3.81
N PHE A 310 -14.46 13.41 2.89
CA PHE A 310 -13.79 14.72 2.87
C PHE A 310 -14.11 15.54 4.12
N ALA A 311 -15.37 15.62 4.56
CA ALA A 311 -15.75 16.32 5.77
C ALA A 311 -15.15 15.67 7.03
N ALA A 312 -15.01 14.35 7.06
CA ALA A 312 -14.34 13.61 8.12
C ALA A 312 -12.82 13.84 8.11
N GLN A 313 -12.20 14.12 6.97
CA GLN A 313 -10.81 14.60 6.93
C GLN A 313 -10.67 15.99 7.56
N GLU A 314 -11.68 16.87 7.43
CA GLU A 314 -11.70 18.19 8.08
C GLU A 314 -12.05 18.13 9.58
N HIS A 315 -12.84 17.15 10.03
CA HIS A 315 -13.39 17.07 11.40
C HIS A 315 -12.82 15.95 12.28
N ALA A 316 -11.93 15.09 11.78
CA ALA A 316 -11.22 14.14 12.63
C ALA A 316 -10.33 14.91 13.63
N PRO A 317 -10.47 14.70 14.95
CA PRO A 317 -9.55 15.29 15.90
C PRO A 317 -8.14 14.74 15.63
N ALA A 318 -7.21 15.64 15.37
CA ALA A 318 -5.81 15.31 15.24
C ALA A 318 -5.32 14.57 16.52
N PRO A 319 -4.55 13.48 16.42
CA PRO A 319 -3.38 13.40 17.28
C PRO A 319 -2.52 14.61 16.89
N THR A 320 -2.33 15.53 17.83
CA THR A 320 -1.75 16.85 17.61
C THR A 320 -0.41 16.80 16.87
N ALA A 321 -0.44 17.10 15.58
CA ALA A 321 0.53 17.86 14.79
C ALA A 321 -0.02 17.95 13.36
N GLN A 322 -0.14 19.17 12.82
CA GLN A 322 -0.68 19.44 11.48
C GLN A 322 0.26 18.87 10.39
N ALA A 323 -0.12 18.92 9.11
CA ALA A 323 0.72 18.53 7.98
C ALA A 323 0.59 19.60 6.89
N ARG A 324 1.72 20.15 6.41
CA ARG A 324 1.79 21.03 5.24
C ARG A 324 2.27 20.26 4.01
N THR A 325 1.63 20.54 2.87
CA THR A 325 2.13 20.24 1.53
C THR A 325 2.76 21.49 0.96
N VAL A 326 3.93 21.40 0.32
CA VAL A 326 4.45 22.51 -0.50
C VAL A 326 4.69 22.09 -1.93
N SER A 327 4.20 22.96 -2.80
CA SER A 327 4.44 23.06 -4.23
C SER A 327 5.90 23.40 -4.54
N ALA A 328 6.55 22.63 -5.40
CA ALA A 328 7.77 23.06 -6.07
C ALA A 328 7.48 23.35 -7.54
N GLU A 329 7.74 24.59 -7.95
CA GLU A 329 8.05 24.92 -9.34
C GLU A 329 9.20 24.04 -9.82
N THR A 330 9.14 23.66 -11.10
CA THR A 330 9.94 22.68 -11.85
C THR A 330 9.53 21.21 -11.70
N ALA A 331 9.09 20.66 -12.84
CA ALA A 331 8.44 19.37 -13.00
C ALA A 331 9.29 18.19 -12.49
N SER A 332 8.79 17.51 -11.46
CA SER A 332 9.21 16.16 -11.09
C SER A 332 7.96 15.35 -10.77
N ALA A 333 7.79 14.21 -11.43
CA ALA A 333 6.65 13.29 -11.30
C ALA A 333 6.60 12.52 -9.96
N PHE A 334 7.27 13.02 -8.91
CA PHE A 334 7.40 12.37 -7.62
C PHE A 334 6.98 13.35 -6.51
N ALA A 335 5.96 12.98 -5.76
CA ALA A 335 5.48 13.73 -4.60
C ALA A 335 5.83 13.01 -3.29
N SER A 336 5.84 13.77 -2.20
CA SER A 336 6.02 13.24 -0.85
C SER A 336 5.03 13.89 0.12
N GLN A 337 4.69 13.16 1.17
CA GLN A 337 3.85 13.62 2.28
C GLN A 337 4.69 13.54 3.56
N TYR A 338 4.52 14.45 4.51
CA TYR A 338 5.28 14.42 5.75
C TYR A 338 4.47 15.00 6.91
N THR A 339 4.89 14.71 8.14
CA THR A 339 4.35 15.36 9.35
C THR A 339 4.92 16.77 9.49
N ASP A 340 4.19 17.72 10.08
CA ASP A 340 4.76 19.05 10.41
C ASP A 340 5.97 18.97 11.33
N SER A 341 6.02 17.94 12.18
CA SER A 341 7.17 17.70 13.05
C SER A 341 8.45 17.43 12.28
N MET A 342 8.39 16.95 11.02
CA MET A 342 9.57 16.58 10.25
C MET A 342 10.43 17.79 9.84
N PRO A 343 9.91 18.84 9.16
CA PRO A 343 10.68 20.04 8.90
C PRO A 343 11.17 20.73 10.18
N THR A 344 10.35 20.79 11.24
CA THR A 344 10.78 21.36 12.53
C THR A 344 11.93 20.56 13.14
N LEU A 345 11.88 19.22 13.08
CA LEU A 345 12.94 18.35 13.59
C LEU A 345 14.25 18.56 12.83
N LEU A 346 14.22 18.56 11.49
CA LEU A 346 15.41 18.76 10.65
C LEU A 346 16.07 20.12 10.95
N GLN A 347 15.28 21.19 11.07
CA GLN A 347 15.79 22.52 11.40
C GLN A 347 16.32 22.61 12.84
N THR A 348 15.65 21.97 13.80
CA THR A 348 16.09 21.95 15.20
C THR A 348 17.43 21.23 15.35
N LEU A 349 17.62 20.15 14.59
CA LEU A 349 18.87 19.41 14.54
C LEU A 349 19.94 20.09 13.66
N GLY A 350 19.54 21.07 12.86
CA GLY A 350 20.41 21.85 11.98
C GLY A 350 21.01 21.01 10.86
N GLY A 351 20.20 20.23 10.14
CA GLY A 351 20.70 19.43 9.02
C GLY A 351 19.62 18.89 8.09
N SER A 352 20.02 18.05 7.15
CA SER A 352 19.16 17.46 6.13
C SER A 352 19.47 15.97 5.92
N LEU A 353 18.68 15.29 5.11
CA LEU A 353 18.91 13.89 4.75
C LEU A 353 19.16 13.73 3.25
N LEU A 354 20.01 12.77 2.89
CA LEU A 354 20.09 12.19 1.55
C LEU A 354 19.51 10.79 1.57
N VAL A 355 18.75 10.45 0.53
CA VAL A 355 18.11 9.15 0.37
C VAL A 355 18.35 8.63 -1.04
N SER A 356 18.78 7.39 -1.18
CA SER A 356 18.97 6.74 -2.47
C SER A 356 17.83 5.78 -2.78
N THR A 357 17.41 5.74 -4.04
CA THR A 357 16.33 4.89 -4.51
C THR A 357 16.72 4.25 -5.84
N TYR A 358 17.26 3.02 -5.78
CA TYR A 358 17.86 2.39 -6.95
C TYR A 358 16.85 2.14 -8.08
N ALA A 359 15.63 1.69 -7.75
CA ALA A 359 14.63 1.29 -8.74
C ALA A 359 14.12 2.48 -9.57
N SER A 360 14.03 3.67 -8.97
CA SER A 360 13.61 4.90 -9.64
C SER A 360 14.78 5.75 -10.15
N ASN A 361 16.04 5.31 -9.96
CA ASN A 361 17.24 6.04 -10.34
C ASN A 361 17.27 7.47 -9.77
N ARG A 362 17.04 7.63 -8.47
CA ARG A 362 17.05 8.94 -7.80
C ARG A 362 17.93 8.98 -6.56
N LEU A 363 18.67 10.08 -6.44
CA LEU A 363 19.17 10.59 -5.17
C LEU A 363 18.22 11.72 -4.74
N VAL A 364 17.72 11.66 -3.51
CA VAL A 364 16.72 12.60 -2.97
C VAL A 364 17.33 13.35 -1.81
N SER A 365 17.37 14.67 -1.89
CA SER A 365 17.67 15.54 -0.75
C SER A 365 16.38 15.91 -0.03
N ILE A 366 16.26 15.56 1.24
CA ILE A 366 15.15 15.93 2.11
C ILE A 366 15.65 17.07 3.00
N ARG A 367 15.24 18.29 2.67
CA ARG A 367 15.73 19.54 3.25
C ARG A 367 14.58 20.43 3.71
N ALA A 368 14.80 21.28 4.70
CA ALA A 368 13.73 22.05 5.32
C ALA A 368 14.12 23.52 5.52
N ARG A 369 13.16 24.43 5.29
CA ARG A 369 13.32 25.87 5.48
C ARG A 369 12.00 26.50 5.90
N GLY A 370 11.98 27.11 7.08
CA GLY A 370 10.73 27.62 7.65
C GLY A 370 9.77 26.47 7.94
N ASP A 371 8.54 26.53 7.46
CA ASP A 371 7.57 25.44 7.68
C ASP A 371 7.50 24.47 6.48
N GLU A 372 8.39 24.63 5.50
CA GLU A 372 8.42 23.83 4.28
C GLU A 372 9.50 22.75 4.36
N LEU A 373 9.13 21.53 4.00
CA LEU A 373 10.07 20.47 3.64
C LEU A 373 10.05 20.27 2.12
N ASN A 374 11.24 20.24 1.54
CA ASN A 374 11.50 20.04 0.12
C ASN A 374 12.17 18.69 -0.12
N THR A 375 11.64 17.92 -1.08
CA THR A 375 12.29 16.72 -1.65
C THR A 375 12.89 17.06 -3.01
N HIS A 376 14.19 17.28 -3.05
CA HIS A 376 14.91 17.61 -4.28
C HIS A 376 15.49 16.36 -4.93
N PHE A 377 15.13 16.12 -6.20
CA PHE A 377 15.48 14.89 -6.91
C PHE A 377 16.62 15.13 -7.90
N LYS A 378 17.61 14.22 -7.88
CA LYS A 378 18.69 14.14 -8.86
C LYS A 378 18.74 12.75 -9.46
N HIS A 379 19.07 12.64 -10.74
CA HIS A 379 19.18 11.38 -11.44
C HIS A 379 20.59 10.80 -11.33
N TYR A 380 20.67 9.60 -10.78
CA TYR A 380 21.86 8.76 -10.84
C TYR A 380 21.44 7.35 -11.24
N PRO A 381 22.27 6.59 -11.98
CA PRO A 381 21.95 5.22 -12.34
C PRO A 381 22.00 4.30 -11.11
N ALA A 382 20.85 3.72 -10.73
CA ALA A 382 20.68 2.80 -9.60
C ALA A 382 21.49 3.16 -8.34
N PRO A 383 21.26 4.33 -7.72
CA PRO A 383 21.99 4.75 -6.53
C PRO A 383 21.67 3.83 -5.35
N MET A 384 22.71 3.47 -4.60
CA MET A 384 22.68 2.54 -3.47
C MET A 384 23.32 3.20 -2.23
N GLY A 385 24.47 2.72 -1.74
CA GLY A 385 25.11 3.27 -0.53
C GLY A 385 25.53 4.74 -0.67
N ILE A 386 25.41 5.50 0.42
CA ILE A 386 25.80 6.90 0.53
C ILE A 386 26.78 7.04 1.69
N ALA A 387 27.83 7.84 1.54
CA ALA A 387 28.71 8.22 2.65
C ALA A 387 28.98 9.71 2.65
N TYR A 388 28.90 10.31 3.84
CA TYR A 388 29.25 11.71 4.04
C TYR A 388 30.24 11.87 5.19
N ALA A 389 31.32 12.62 4.98
CA ALA A 389 32.23 13.08 6.01
C ALA A 389 32.97 14.35 5.55
N ASP A 390 33.07 15.35 6.41
CA ASP A 390 33.91 16.54 6.22
C ASP A 390 33.74 17.22 4.84
N GLY A 391 32.49 17.41 4.41
CA GLY A 391 32.19 18.05 3.12
C GLY A 391 32.47 17.18 1.88
N MET A 392 32.87 15.92 2.08
CA MET A 392 32.97 14.91 1.02
C MET A 392 31.74 14.01 1.05
N LEU A 393 31.14 13.81 -0.12
CA LEU A 393 30.03 12.90 -0.33
C LEU A 393 30.49 11.81 -1.29
N ALA A 394 30.10 10.55 -1.03
CA ALA A 394 30.26 9.45 -1.97
C ALA A 394 28.92 8.77 -2.22
N LEU A 395 28.70 8.32 -3.45
CA LEU A 395 27.48 7.63 -3.88
C LEU A 395 27.84 6.39 -4.69
N GLY A 396 27.43 5.22 -4.20
CA GLY A 396 27.44 3.98 -4.95
C GLY A 396 26.32 3.99 -5.98
N ALA A 397 26.63 3.63 -7.22
CA ALA A 397 25.72 3.58 -8.36
C ALA A 397 25.86 2.24 -9.09
N ALA A 398 25.02 1.99 -10.10
CA ALA A 398 24.88 0.72 -10.82
C ALA A 398 26.20 -0.02 -11.10
N TYR A 399 27.22 0.69 -11.60
CA TYR A 399 28.53 0.12 -11.95
C TYR A 399 29.70 1.03 -11.58
N SER A 400 29.48 1.96 -10.65
CA SER A 400 30.44 3.03 -10.37
C SER A 400 30.26 3.63 -8.99
N VAL A 401 31.28 4.35 -8.53
CA VAL A 401 31.22 5.20 -7.33
C VAL A 401 31.50 6.64 -7.73
N TRP A 402 30.61 7.55 -7.34
CA TRP A 402 30.77 8.99 -7.51
C TRP A 402 31.31 9.61 -6.23
N THR A 403 32.27 10.53 -6.34
CA THR A 403 32.74 11.35 -5.22
C THR A 403 32.47 12.82 -5.52
N PHE A 404 31.95 13.52 -4.53
CA PHE A 404 31.62 14.93 -4.60
C PHE A 404 32.32 15.70 -3.49
N ARG A 405 32.60 16.97 -3.74
CA ARG A 405 33.06 17.91 -2.72
C ARG A 405 32.11 19.07 -2.62
N ASN A 406 31.81 19.48 -1.40
CA ASN A 406 31.09 20.73 -1.16
C ASN A 406 31.96 21.92 -1.64
N GLN A 407 31.40 22.77 -2.48
CA GLN A 407 32.02 24.00 -2.97
C GLN A 407 31.10 25.19 -2.65
N PRO A 408 31.29 25.86 -1.49
CA PRO A 408 30.43 26.95 -1.05
C PRO A 408 30.34 28.13 -2.01
N GLU A 409 31.37 28.36 -2.83
CA GLU A 409 31.43 29.43 -3.83
C GLU A 409 30.40 29.22 -4.95
N VAL A 410 30.05 27.96 -5.26
CA VAL A 410 28.97 27.62 -6.21
C VAL A 410 27.60 27.83 -5.56
N ALA A 411 27.53 27.77 -4.23
CA ALA A 411 26.28 27.84 -3.47
C ALA A 411 25.64 29.24 -3.51
N THR A 412 26.46 30.30 -3.57
CA THR A 412 25.97 31.70 -3.64
C THR A 412 25.07 31.98 -4.84
N GLU A 413 25.29 31.31 -5.98
CA GLU A 413 24.48 31.48 -7.18
C GLU A 413 23.19 30.64 -7.18
N ARG A 414 23.09 29.63 -6.30
CA ARG A 414 22.04 28.61 -6.30
C ARG A 414 21.12 28.64 -5.07
N ALA A 415 21.18 29.72 -4.28
CA ALA A 415 20.40 29.89 -3.05
C ALA A 415 20.44 28.65 -2.12
N SER A 416 21.60 27.97 -2.09
CA SER A 416 21.86 26.75 -1.32
C SER A 416 22.94 27.04 -0.27
N ASP A 417 23.00 26.26 0.82
CA ASP A 417 24.05 26.42 1.85
C ASP A 417 25.26 25.48 1.64
N ALA A 418 25.09 24.48 0.80
CA ALA A 418 26.15 23.62 0.29
C ALA A 418 25.83 23.16 -1.14
N VAL A 419 26.86 23.00 -1.95
CA VAL A 419 26.73 22.44 -3.31
C VAL A 419 27.79 21.38 -3.50
N PHE A 420 27.35 20.12 -3.59
CA PHE A 420 28.22 18.97 -3.83
C PHE A 420 28.47 18.82 -5.33
N VAL A 421 29.67 19.18 -5.75
CA VAL A 421 30.11 19.10 -7.15
C VAL A 421 30.82 17.75 -7.38
N PRO A 422 30.50 17.00 -8.44
CA PRO A 422 31.23 15.79 -8.81
C PRO A 422 32.73 16.08 -9.01
N THR A 423 33.58 15.24 -8.44
CA THR A 423 35.06 15.37 -8.51
C THR A 423 35.75 14.09 -8.97
N ASP A 424 35.11 12.93 -8.78
CA ASP A 424 35.61 11.63 -9.27
C ASP A 424 34.41 10.76 -9.65
N HIS A 425 34.56 9.99 -10.74
CA HIS A 425 33.59 8.99 -11.17
C HIS A 425 34.36 7.71 -11.52
N ARG A 426 34.45 6.80 -10.55
CA ARG A 426 35.21 5.56 -10.70
C ARG A 426 34.32 4.43 -11.17
N ILE A 427 34.67 3.80 -12.28
CA ILE A 427 33.99 2.62 -12.80
C ILE A 427 34.48 1.38 -12.04
N THR A 428 33.56 0.71 -11.36
CA THR A 428 33.83 -0.46 -10.53
C THR A 428 33.30 -1.76 -11.15
N GLY A 429 32.40 -1.65 -12.15
CA GLY A 429 31.54 -2.76 -12.58
C GLY A 429 30.37 -2.96 -11.61
N ASP A 430 29.43 -3.84 -11.94
CA ASP A 430 28.28 -4.15 -11.07
C ASP A 430 28.74 -5.01 -9.88
N ILE A 431 29.35 -4.36 -8.90
CA ILE A 431 29.79 -4.97 -7.64
C ILE A 431 28.74 -4.83 -6.53
N ARG A 432 27.60 -4.20 -6.84
CA ARG A 432 26.50 -3.92 -5.89
C ARG A 432 27.01 -3.22 -4.62
N VAL A 433 27.39 -1.95 -4.76
CA VAL A 433 27.88 -1.10 -3.67
C VAL A 433 26.75 -0.79 -2.69
N HIS A 434 26.47 -1.69 -1.75
CA HIS A 434 25.30 -1.57 -0.88
C HIS A 434 25.49 -0.50 0.21
N GLU A 435 26.69 -0.38 0.76
CA GLU A 435 26.95 0.60 1.81
C GLU A 435 28.34 1.19 1.65
N LEU A 436 28.46 2.47 1.99
CA LEU A 436 29.69 3.24 1.92
C LEU A 436 29.95 3.87 3.28
N ALA A 437 31.22 4.04 3.65
CA ALA A 437 31.59 4.85 4.79
C ALA A 437 33.01 5.40 4.65
N TRP A 438 33.21 6.65 5.05
CA TRP A 438 34.55 7.21 5.17
C TRP A 438 35.22 6.70 6.44
N GLY A 439 36.43 6.17 6.29
CA GLY A 439 37.32 5.80 7.39
C GLY A 439 38.65 6.54 7.28
N ILE A 440 39.54 6.30 8.24
CA ILE A 440 40.88 6.91 8.28
C ILE A 440 41.74 6.57 7.05
N GLU A 441 41.53 5.37 6.47
CA GLU A 441 42.26 4.92 5.27
C GLU A 441 41.62 5.43 3.97
N GLY A 442 40.43 6.02 4.03
CA GLY A 442 39.65 6.45 2.87
C GLY A 442 38.26 5.82 2.81
N LEU A 443 37.71 5.70 1.60
CA LEU A 443 36.36 5.21 1.37
C LEU A 443 36.30 3.68 1.44
N TRP A 444 35.53 3.18 2.40
CA TRP A 444 35.17 1.77 2.51
C TRP A 444 33.84 1.51 1.83
N LEU A 445 33.71 0.33 1.22
CA LEU A 445 32.50 -0.11 0.57
C LEU A 445 32.16 -1.57 0.87
N VAL A 446 30.87 -1.85 1.03
CA VAL A 446 30.32 -3.21 1.01
C VAL A 446 30.14 -3.64 -0.44
N ASN A 447 30.95 -4.60 -0.87
CA ASN A 447 30.83 -5.26 -2.16
C ASN A 447 30.02 -6.54 -1.98
N THR A 448 28.70 -6.42 -2.18
CA THR A 448 27.77 -7.52 -1.96
C THR A 448 28.00 -8.66 -2.95
N ARG A 449 28.29 -8.33 -4.22
CA ARG A 449 28.47 -9.34 -5.27
C ARG A 449 29.63 -10.29 -4.96
N PHE A 450 30.72 -9.76 -4.42
CA PHE A 450 31.91 -10.53 -4.04
C PHE A 450 31.96 -10.90 -2.55
N SER A 451 30.91 -10.56 -1.79
CA SER A 451 30.78 -10.85 -0.36
C SER A 451 31.95 -10.33 0.49
N CYS A 452 32.44 -9.12 0.20
CA CYS A 452 33.63 -8.57 0.85
C CYS A 452 33.48 -7.08 1.20
N LEU A 453 34.29 -6.62 2.15
CA LEU A 453 34.61 -5.20 2.29
C LEU A 453 35.75 -4.87 1.34
N ALA A 454 35.64 -3.73 0.67
CA ALA A 454 36.64 -3.27 -0.26
C ALA A 454 36.90 -1.76 -0.12
N MET A 455 37.96 -1.31 -0.77
CA MET A 455 38.31 0.10 -0.95
C MET A 455 38.57 0.38 -2.43
N LEU A 456 38.74 1.66 -2.77
CA LEU A 456 39.06 2.11 -4.12
C LEU A 456 40.50 2.62 -4.20
N ASP A 457 41.17 2.36 -5.31
CA ASP A 457 42.46 2.95 -5.63
C ASP A 457 42.50 3.45 -7.09
N GLY A 458 43.67 3.91 -7.55
CA GLY A 458 43.86 4.42 -8.91
C GLY A 458 44.10 3.35 -9.98
N ALA A 459 44.28 2.08 -9.61
CA ALA A 459 44.75 1.02 -10.52
C ALA A 459 43.72 -0.09 -10.76
N HIS A 460 42.79 -0.28 -9.83
CA HIS A 460 41.84 -1.38 -9.82
C HIS A 460 40.39 -0.89 -9.75
N SER A 461 39.45 -1.73 -10.19
CA SER A 461 38.01 -1.46 -10.01
C SER A 461 37.62 -1.40 -8.54
N PHE A 462 38.21 -2.26 -7.70
CA PHE A 462 38.12 -2.26 -6.25
C PHE A 462 39.24 -3.12 -5.65
N VAL A 463 39.57 -2.90 -4.39
CA VAL A 463 40.58 -3.66 -3.63
C VAL A 463 39.91 -4.34 -2.45
N PRO A 464 39.70 -5.67 -2.48
CA PRO A 464 39.18 -6.41 -1.33
C PRO A 464 40.11 -6.25 -0.11
N ARG A 465 39.52 -5.98 1.05
CA ARG A 465 40.25 -5.80 2.31
C ARG A 465 39.84 -6.81 3.37
N TRP A 466 38.61 -7.31 3.32
CA TRP A 466 38.11 -8.32 4.25
C TRP A 466 36.97 -9.14 3.64
N THR A 467 36.86 -10.40 4.02
CA THR A 467 35.79 -11.33 3.60
C THR A 467 35.51 -12.28 4.77
N PRO A 468 34.24 -12.66 5.06
CA PRO A 468 33.95 -13.61 6.12
C PRO A 468 34.63 -14.96 5.89
N ALA A 469 35.15 -15.63 6.93
CA ALA A 469 35.93 -16.85 6.77
C ALA A 469 35.11 -18.03 6.22
N PHE A 470 33.79 -18.01 6.37
CA PHE A 470 32.90 -19.01 5.75
C PHE A 470 32.70 -18.82 4.23
N VAL A 471 33.24 -17.76 3.65
CA VAL A 471 33.31 -17.55 2.19
C VAL A 471 34.73 -17.90 1.72
N GLU A 472 34.98 -19.19 1.54
CA GLU A 472 36.32 -19.71 1.22
C GLU A 472 36.86 -19.28 -0.15
N ARG A 473 35.97 -18.98 -1.10
CA ARG A 473 36.32 -18.51 -2.44
C ARG A 473 35.42 -17.34 -2.79
N SER A 474 36.03 -16.21 -3.16
CA SER A 474 35.29 -15.09 -3.73
C SER A 474 34.81 -15.50 -5.12
N SER A 475 33.51 -15.79 -5.23
CA SER A 475 32.80 -15.91 -6.50
C SER A 475 31.93 -14.68 -6.70
N GLU A 476 31.68 -14.30 -7.96
CA GLU A 476 30.86 -13.14 -8.31
C GLU A 476 29.35 -13.33 -8.04
N GLU A 477 28.98 -14.24 -7.15
CA GLU A 477 27.65 -14.86 -7.08
C GLU A 477 26.91 -14.60 -5.77
N ASP A 478 27.35 -13.60 -4.99
CA ASP A 478 26.65 -13.14 -3.77
C ASP A 478 26.35 -14.29 -2.79
N ALA A 479 27.38 -14.78 -2.10
CA ALA A 479 27.28 -15.98 -1.29
C ALA A 479 26.45 -15.78 0.00
N CYS A 480 26.72 -14.69 0.70
CA CYS A 480 26.16 -14.40 2.02
C CYS A 480 25.25 -13.16 2.06
N HIS A 481 25.25 -12.38 0.98
CA HIS A 481 24.63 -11.06 0.91
C HIS A 481 25.08 -10.15 2.05
N LEU A 482 26.39 -9.89 2.05
CA LEU A 482 26.98 -8.87 2.91
C LEU A 482 26.29 -7.53 2.58
N ASN A 483 25.61 -6.94 3.55
CA ASN A 483 24.63 -5.89 3.28
C ASN A 483 25.09 -4.52 3.77
N GLY A 484 25.57 -4.45 5.01
CA GLY A 484 25.96 -3.17 5.61
C GLY A 484 27.14 -3.26 6.55
N MET A 485 27.70 -2.11 6.92
CA MET A 485 28.85 -1.95 7.80
C MET A 485 28.65 -0.83 8.84
N ALA A 486 29.08 -1.08 10.07
CA ALA A 486 29.22 -0.10 11.12
C ALA A 486 30.70 0.25 11.29
N MET A 487 30.99 1.54 11.22
CA MET A 487 32.32 2.07 11.52
C MET A 487 32.47 2.28 13.03
N ARG A 488 33.67 2.06 13.55
CA ARG A 488 34.07 2.47 14.89
C ARG A 488 35.52 2.92 14.86
N ASP A 489 35.81 4.06 15.49
CA ASP A 489 37.16 4.63 15.55
C ASP A 489 37.80 4.77 14.14
N GLY A 490 36.97 5.10 13.14
CA GLY A 490 37.39 5.34 11.76
C GLY A 490 37.68 4.10 10.92
N ALA A 491 37.34 2.89 11.38
CA ALA A 491 37.50 1.65 10.62
C ALA A 491 36.21 0.79 10.65
N PRO A 492 35.97 -0.09 9.66
CA PRO A 492 34.87 -1.04 9.71
C PRO A 492 35.05 -1.98 10.90
N ARG A 493 34.00 -2.10 11.70
CA ARG A 493 34.04 -2.90 12.92
C ARG A 493 33.02 -4.03 12.94
N TRP A 494 31.80 -3.75 12.51
CA TRP A 494 30.78 -4.78 12.36
C TRP A 494 30.17 -4.74 10.98
N VAL A 495 29.78 -5.90 10.48
CA VAL A 495 29.04 -6.02 9.22
C VAL A 495 27.79 -6.85 9.43
N SER A 496 26.79 -6.64 8.58
CA SER A 496 25.60 -7.46 8.51
C SER A 496 25.61 -8.32 7.25
N ALA A 497 25.12 -9.56 7.37
CA ALA A 497 24.92 -10.46 6.23
C ALA A 497 23.58 -11.16 6.36
N LEU A 498 22.92 -11.48 5.24
CA LEU A 498 21.61 -12.14 5.27
C LEU A 498 21.70 -13.64 5.57
N GLY A 499 22.88 -14.25 5.44
CA GLY A 499 23.10 -15.65 5.77
C GLY A 499 24.57 -16.02 5.96
N ARG A 500 24.83 -17.04 6.77
CA ARG A 500 26.16 -17.65 6.93
C ARG A 500 26.38 -18.71 5.83
N SER A 501 26.78 -18.27 4.65
CA SER A 501 26.97 -19.16 3.50
C SER A 501 28.15 -18.73 2.64
N GLY A 502 28.96 -19.71 2.22
CA GLY A 502 29.97 -19.56 1.16
C GLY A 502 29.50 -20.00 -0.22
N THR A 503 28.27 -20.52 -0.34
CA THR A 503 27.69 -20.92 -1.63
C THR A 503 26.93 -19.77 -2.26
N ALA A 504 27.00 -19.68 -3.60
CA ALA A 504 26.28 -18.72 -4.42
C ALA A 504 24.82 -18.58 -4.00
N SER A 505 24.42 -17.36 -3.61
CA SER A 505 23.07 -17.06 -3.16
C SER A 505 22.53 -17.93 -2.01
N GLY A 506 23.39 -18.61 -1.25
CA GLY A 506 22.99 -19.58 -0.23
C GLY A 506 22.24 -18.96 0.95
N TRP A 507 22.38 -17.65 1.16
CA TRP A 507 21.60 -16.87 2.12
C TRP A 507 20.09 -16.94 1.91
N ARG A 508 19.61 -17.22 0.68
CA ARG A 508 18.17 -17.22 0.36
C ARG A 508 17.36 -18.28 1.10
N ALA A 509 17.94 -19.45 1.32
CA ALA A 509 17.24 -20.59 1.92
C ALA A 509 16.71 -20.28 3.33
N ASN A 510 17.46 -19.48 4.09
CA ASN A 510 17.15 -19.15 5.48
C ASN A 510 16.91 -17.64 5.68
N LYS A 511 16.52 -16.88 4.66
CA LYS A 511 16.39 -15.40 4.69
C LYS A 511 15.60 -14.83 5.89
N ALA A 512 14.62 -15.58 6.42
CA ALA A 512 13.77 -15.15 7.54
C ALA A 512 14.46 -15.19 8.93
N SER A 513 15.56 -15.92 9.06
CA SER A 513 16.27 -16.09 10.34
C SER A 513 17.78 -16.38 10.23
N GLY A 514 18.34 -16.40 9.02
CA GLY A 514 19.73 -16.73 8.76
C GLY A 514 20.70 -15.56 8.96
N GLY A 515 20.16 -14.35 9.14
CA GLY A 515 20.93 -13.12 9.20
C GLY A 515 21.83 -13.04 10.43
N VAL A 516 22.98 -12.40 10.24
CA VAL A 516 24.02 -12.26 11.26
C VAL A 516 24.65 -10.88 11.29
N VAL A 517 25.26 -10.57 12.43
CA VAL A 517 26.22 -9.49 12.62
C VAL A 517 27.59 -10.10 12.93
N ILE A 518 28.62 -9.66 12.23
CA ILE A 518 29.98 -10.21 12.30
C ILE A 518 30.93 -9.10 12.75
N ASP A 519 31.81 -9.37 13.72
CA ASP A 519 32.94 -8.49 14.05
C ASP A 519 34.07 -8.72 13.05
N VAL A 520 34.49 -7.65 12.37
CA VAL A 520 35.45 -7.71 11.26
C VAL A 520 36.85 -8.13 11.73
N ARG A 521 37.19 -7.92 13.00
CA ARG A 521 38.58 -8.12 13.48
C ARG A 521 38.93 -9.59 13.69
N ASP A 522 37.98 -10.37 14.18
CA ASP A 522 38.17 -11.77 14.57
C ASP A 522 37.13 -12.71 13.94
N ASP A 523 36.27 -12.18 13.06
CA ASP A 523 35.21 -12.91 12.36
C ASP A 523 34.15 -13.52 13.31
N ALA A 524 34.07 -13.02 14.54
CA ALA A 524 33.11 -13.49 15.53
C ALA A 524 31.67 -13.11 15.14
N ILE A 525 30.75 -14.06 15.23
CA ILE A 525 29.31 -13.80 15.08
C ILE A 525 28.78 -13.18 16.37
N ILE A 526 28.55 -11.86 16.34
CA ILE A 526 28.09 -11.08 17.49
C ILE A 526 26.59 -11.27 17.71
N SER A 527 25.80 -11.39 16.64
CA SER A 527 24.37 -11.67 16.73
C SER A 527 23.92 -12.53 15.56
N ALA A 528 22.97 -13.44 15.79
CA ALA A 528 22.46 -14.37 14.78
C ALA A 528 20.96 -14.61 14.95
N GLY A 529 20.25 -14.97 13.87
CA GLY A 529 18.79 -15.12 13.92
C GLY A 529 18.03 -13.90 13.39
N LEU A 530 18.72 -12.95 12.75
CA LEU A 530 18.11 -11.75 12.19
C LEU A 530 17.37 -12.09 10.89
N CYS A 531 16.29 -11.37 10.63
CA CYS A 531 15.50 -11.47 9.40
C CYS A 531 15.99 -10.41 8.42
N MET A 532 16.86 -10.82 7.50
CA MET A 532 17.45 -9.95 6.47
C MET A 532 18.03 -8.63 7.04
N PRO A 533 19.06 -8.64 7.90
CA PRO A 533 19.55 -7.44 8.57
C PRO A 533 20.22 -6.43 7.63
N HIS A 534 20.01 -5.13 7.91
CA HIS A 534 20.59 -4.02 7.14
C HIS A 534 21.19 -2.93 8.03
N SER A 535 22.06 -2.11 7.43
CA SER A 535 22.56 -0.81 7.91
C SER A 535 22.95 -0.79 9.40
N PRO A 536 23.89 -1.63 9.86
CA PRO A 536 24.38 -1.55 11.23
C PRO A 536 25.07 -0.19 11.46
N ARG A 537 24.88 0.40 12.64
CA ARG A 537 25.48 1.69 13.03
C ARG A 537 26.03 1.62 14.45
N TRP A 538 27.21 2.18 14.64
CA TRP A 538 27.73 2.46 15.98
C TRP A 538 27.33 3.87 16.37
N HIS A 539 26.51 4.01 17.41
CA HIS A 539 25.99 5.30 17.84
C HIS A 539 25.78 5.32 19.34
N ASP A 540 26.28 6.39 19.98
CA ASP A 540 26.24 6.59 21.44
C ASP A 540 26.71 5.38 22.26
N GLY A 541 27.84 4.79 21.85
CA GLY A 541 28.44 3.64 22.54
C GLY A 541 27.69 2.32 22.36
N GLN A 542 26.71 2.26 21.46
CA GLN A 542 25.85 1.11 21.23
C GLN A 542 25.85 0.69 19.77
N LEU A 543 25.66 -0.61 19.53
CA LEU A 543 25.50 -1.15 18.18
C LEU A 543 24.00 -1.23 17.85
N TRP A 544 23.61 -0.54 16.79
CA TRP A 544 22.26 -0.49 16.26
C TRP A 544 22.18 -1.24 14.93
N ILE A 545 21.02 -1.81 14.65
CA ILE A 545 20.79 -2.54 13.39
C ILE A 545 19.32 -2.57 13.02
N LEU A 546 19.04 -2.70 11.73
CA LEU A 546 17.69 -2.96 11.22
C LEU A 546 17.47 -4.47 11.09
N ASP A 547 16.48 -5.02 11.79
CA ASP A 547 15.95 -6.37 11.55
C ASP A 547 14.85 -6.26 10.48
N SER A 548 15.28 -6.04 9.24
CA SER A 548 14.47 -5.43 8.18
C SER A 548 13.25 -6.25 7.78
N GLY A 549 13.36 -7.57 7.74
CA GLY A 549 12.24 -8.44 7.43
C GLY A 549 11.20 -8.51 8.57
N ARG A 550 11.52 -8.01 9.77
CA ARG A 550 10.56 -7.77 10.86
C ARG A 550 10.04 -6.33 10.92
N GLY A 551 10.68 -5.43 10.17
CA GLY A 551 10.41 -3.99 10.23
C GLY A 551 10.79 -3.41 11.58
N GLU A 552 11.96 -3.74 12.13
CA GLU A 552 12.36 -3.32 13.47
C GLU A 552 13.72 -2.60 13.48
N LEU A 553 13.82 -1.53 14.27
CA LEU A 553 15.08 -0.94 14.72
C LEU A 553 15.47 -1.61 16.04
N CYS A 554 16.66 -2.20 16.10
CA CYS A 554 17.12 -2.99 17.22
C CYS A 554 18.46 -2.47 17.75
N GLN A 555 18.65 -2.59 19.07
CA GLN A 555 19.95 -2.48 19.71
C GLN A 555 20.53 -3.89 19.91
N VAL A 556 21.82 -4.06 19.65
CA VAL A 556 22.53 -5.33 19.83
C VAL A 556 23.37 -5.26 21.10
N ASN A 557 23.07 -6.13 22.06
CA ASN A 557 23.92 -6.34 23.22
C ASN A 557 25.16 -7.12 22.80
N LEU A 558 26.34 -6.49 22.85
CA LEU A 558 27.59 -7.08 22.36
C LEU A 558 28.08 -8.30 23.15
N GLU A 559 27.68 -8.44 24.42
CA GLU A 559 28.11 -9.55 25.28
C GLU A 559 27.28 -10.81 25.07
N SER A 560 25.95 -10.65 25.01
CA SER A 560 25.01 -11.76 24.89
C SER A 560 24.60 -12.06 23.44
N GLY A 561 24.83 -11.12 22.53
CA GLY A 561 24.33 -11.16 21.15
C GLY A 561 22.82 -10.96 21.02
N ARG A 562 22.10 -10.71 22.14
CA ARG A 562 20.67 -10.45 22.17
C ARG A 562 20.36 -9.14 21.44
N ARG A 563 19.22 -9.11 20.76
CA ARG A 563 18.68 -7.94 20.09
C ARG A 563 17.46 -7.47 20.86
N ASP A 564 17.48 -6.21 21.27
CA ASP A 564 16.36 -5.57 21.94
C ASP A 564 15.69 -4.64 20.92
N SER A 565 14.41 -4.92 20.63
CA SER A 565 13.62 -4.14 19.65
C SER A 565 13.24 -2.81 20.27
N VAL A 566 13.66 -1.71 19.64
CA VAL A 566 13.45 -0.34 20.14
C VAL A 566 12.24 0.30 19.47
N ALA A 567 12.06 0.07 18.16
CA ALA A 567 10.90 0.56 17.43
C ALA A 567 10.48 -0.40 16.33
N ARG A 568 9.15 -0.50 16.11
CA ARG A 568 8.57 -1.19 14.95
C ARG A 568 8.16 -0.16 13.90
N LEU A 569 8.56 -0.41 12.67
CA LEU A 569 8.43 0.48 11.52
C LEU A 569 7.42 -0.11 10.51
N PRO A 570 6.74 0.73 9.71
CA PRO A 570 5.61 0.31 8.90
C PRO A 570 6.01 -0.33 7.55
N GLY A 571 7.27 -0.71 7.35
CA GLY A 571 7.71 -1.36 6.13
C GLY A 571 9.05 -2.07 6.28
N PHE A 572 9.61 -2.55 5.16
CA PHE A 572 10.90 -3.25 5.18
C PHE A 572 12.01 -2.23 5.39
N ALA A 573 12.62 -2.24 6.57
CA ALA A 573 13.56 -1.21 6.99
C ALA A 573 14.89 -1.29 6.22
N ARG A 574 15.35 -0.19 5.62
CA ARG A 574 16.63 -0.07 4.92
C ARG A 574 17.15 1.35 5.01
N GLY A 575 18.46 1.50 5.13
CA GLY A 575 19.09 2.79 5.36
C GLY A 575 18.84 3.28 6.79
N LEU A 576 19.92 3.62 7.47
CA LEU A 576 19.88 4.10 8.84
C LEU A 576 20.87 5.25 9.01
N ALA A 577 20.34 6.45 9.28
CA ALA A 577 21.13 7.57 9.77
C ALA A 577 20.81 7.82 11.24
N MET A 578 21.81 8.23 12.02
CA MET A 578 21.65 8.52 13.44
C MET A 578 22.32 9.85 13.77
N PHE A 579 21.63 10.68 14.57
CA PHE A 579 22.16 11.96 15.02
C PHE A 579 21.53 12.35 16.35
N GLY A 580 22.37 12.68 17.34
CA GLY A 580 21.92 12.94 18.71
C GLY A 580 21.10 11.75 19.24
N LYS A 581 19.88 12.01 19.72
CA LYS A 581 18.97 10.95 20.21
C LYS A 581 17.98 10.43 19.16
N PHE A 582 18.20 10.70 17.88
CA PHE A 582 17.28 10.34 16.81
C PHE A 582 17.90 9.36 15.82
N ALA A 583 17.10 8.40 15.38
CA ALA A 583 17.37 7.58 14.19
C ALA A 583 16.41 7.98 13.06
N PHE A 584 16.93 8.10 11.84
CA PHE A 584 16.16 8.24 10.62
C PHE A 584 16.25 6.94 9.84
N VAL A 585 15.13 6.25 9.72
CA VAL A 585 15.07 4.92 9.13
C VAL A 585 14.26 4.96 7.85
N GLY A 586 14.84 4.49 6.75
CA GLY A 586 14.10 4.27 5.53
C GLY A 586 13.26 3.00 5.63
N CYS A 587 12.04 3.00 5.10
CA CYS A 587 11.31 1.76 4.85
C CYS A 587 10.91 1.68 3.38
N SER A 588 10.90 0.48 2.84
CA SER A 588 10.49 0.20 1.46
C SER A 588 9.16 -0.56 1.44
N ARG A 589 8.39 -0.35 0.37
CA ARG A 589 7.31 -1.26 0.01
C ARG A 589 7.92 -2.56 -0.46
N VAL A 590 7.47 -3.68 0.09
CA VAL A 590 7.88 -5.00 -0.37
C VAL A 590 6.67 -5.64 -1.02
N ARG A 591 6.72 -5.79 -2.35
CA ARG A 591 5.70 -6.52 -3.11
C ARG A 591 5.92 -8.01 -2.92
N GLU A 592 4.81 -8.76 -2.80
CA GLU A 592 4.84 -10.21 -2.73
C GLU A 592 5.39 -10.76 -4.06
N SER A 593 6.68 -11.05 -4.06
CA SER A 593 7.42 -11.73 -5.12
C SER A 593 8.09 -12.95 -4.50
N ALA A 594 8.53 -13.91 -5.32
CA ALA A 594 9.15 -15.16 -4.85
C ALA A 594 10.31 -14.93 -3.83
N TRP A 595 10.92 -13.75 -3.85
CA TRP A 595 12.05 -13.38 -2.99
C TRP A 595 11.65 -12.87 -1.61
N PHE A 596 10.48 -12.24 -1.46
CA PHE A 596 10.05 -11.61 -0.20
C PHE A 596 8.85 -12.31 0.46
N SER A 597 8.34 -13.39 -0.14
CA SER A 597 7.36 -14.26 0.51
C SER A 597 7.92 -14.88 1.80
N GLY A 598 7.06 -15.01 2.82
CA GLY A 598 7.40 -15.60 4.13
C GLY A 598 8.14 -14.68 5.09
N LEU A 599 8.12 -13.36 4.85
CA LEU A 599 8.73 -12.38 5.76
C LEU A 599 7.70 -11.81 6.75
N PRO A 600 8.05 -11.70 8.05
CA PRO A 600 7.13 -11.19 9.07
C PRO A 600 6.50 -9.83 8.75
N VAL A 601 7.25 -8.92 8.11
CA VAL A 601 6.75 -7.57 7.74
C VAL A 601 5.67 -7.61 6.65
N VAL A 602 5.60 -8.69 5.86
CA VAL A 602 4.59 -8.91 4.81
C VAL A 602 3.36 -9.63 5.37
N GLU A 603 3.53 -10.46 6.40
CA GLU A 603 2.47 -11.27 7.01
C GLU A 603 1.57 -10.51 8.02
N GLN A 604 1.86 -9.23 8.29
CA GLN A 604 1.18 -8.42 9.32
C GLN A 604 -0.19 -7.83 8.90
N GLY A 605 -0.74 -8.18 7.74
CA GLY A 605 -2.06 -7.71 7.30
C GLY A 605 -2.16 -6.19 7.03
N ARG A 606 -1.01 -5.51 6.89
CA ARG A 606 -0.87 -4.10 6.51
C ARG A 606 0.07 -4.00 5.31
N ILE A 607 -0.21 -3.10 4.37
CA ILE A 607 0.67 -2.87 3.21
C ILE A 607 1.93 -2.13 3.72
N PRO A 608 3.15 -2.66 3.48
CA PRO A 608 4.38 -1.97 3.83
C PRO A 608 4.46 -0.57 3.20
N GLU A 609 4.80 0.44 4.00
CA GLU A 609 4.90 1.84 3.59
C GLU A 609 6.33 2.17 3.11
N CYS A 610 6.45 3.12 2.16
CA CYS A 610 7.73 3.64 1.68
C CYS A 610 7.96 5.09 2.11
N GLY A 611 9.11 5.37 2.72
CA GLY A 611 9.40 6.67 3.33
C GLY A 611 10.55 6.67 4.33
N ILE A 612 10.73 7.78 5.04
CA ILE A 612 11.66 7.96 6.15
C ILE A 612 10.88 8.17 7.45
N TRP A 613 11.29 7.48 8.51
CA TRP A 613 10.73 7.61 9.85
C TRP A 613 11.80 8.09 10.82
N ALA A 614 11.52 9.17 11.54
CA ALA A 614 12.34 9.66 12.63
C ALA A 614 11.89 9.01 13.95
N VAL A 615 12.78 8.28 14.59
CA VAL A 615 12.56 7.57 15.86
C VAL A 615 13.37 8.25 16.95
N ASP A 616 12.73 8.60 18.06
CA ASP A 616 13.40 9.00 19.30
C ASP A 616 13.94 7.75 20.01
N LEU A 617 15.26 7.68 20.21
CA LEU A 617 15.96 6.48 20.66
C LEU A 617 15.71 6.15 22.13
N ASP A 618 15.38 7.16 22.95
CA ASP A 618 15.11 6.97 24.38
C ASP A 618 13.74 6.32 24.60
N SER A 619 12.74 6.76 23.84
CA SER A 619 11.35 6.33 23.98
C SER A 619 10.91 5.23 22.99
N GLY A 620 11.64 5.07 21.89
CA GLY A 620 11.25 4.21 20.76
C GLY A 620 10.08 4.76 19.93
N GLN A 621 9.63 5.99 20.19
CA GLN A 621 8.49 6.59 19.48
C GLN A 621 8.89 7.17 18.13
N ILE A 622 8.01 7.02 17.14
CA ILE A 622 8.11 7.74 15.87
C ILE A 622 7.67 9.19 16.11
N VAL A 623 8.60 10.13 15.97
CA VAL A 623 8.38 11.57 16.23
C VAL A 623 8.15 12.38 14.96
N GLY A 624 8.42 11.81 13.79
CA GLY A 624 8.15 12.42 12.51
C GLY A 624 8.33 11.43 11.36
N TRP A 625 7.73 11.72 10.21
CA TRP A 625 7.92 10.89 9.02
C TRP A 625 7.78 11.70 7.73
N LEU A 626 8.35 11.14 6.67
CA LEU A 626 8.13 11.51 5.28
C LEU A 626 7.81 10.25 4.49
N LYS A 627 6.75 10.24 3.69
CA LYS A 627 6.33 9.13 2.84
C LYS A 627 6.42 9.55 1.39
N PHE A 628 6.88 8.65 0.54
CA PHE A 628 6.86 8.87 -0.89
C PHE A 628 5.53 8.41 -1.51
N GLU A 629 4.99 9.22 -2.42
CA GLU A 629 3.84 8.85 -3.23
C GLU A 629 4.21 7.75 -4.26
N PRO A 630 3.22 7.11 -4.93
CA PRO A 630 3.51 6.06 -5.91
C PRO A 630 4.52 6.51 -6.97
N GLY A 631 5.56 5.69 -7.20
CA GLY A 631 6.70 6.02 -8.08
C GLY A 631 8.06 5.85 -7.39
N ILE A 632 8.09 5.95 -6.06
CA ILE A 632 9.23 5.55 -5.22
C ILE A 632 8.75 4.52 -4.21
N ASP A 633 8.99 3.26 -4.53
CA ASP A 633 8.57 2.12 -3.71
C ASP A 633 9.71 1.56 -2.85
N GLU A 634 10.95 1.96 -3.12
CA GLU A 634 12.14 1.35 -2.52
C GLU A 634 13.19 2.39 -2.17
N ILE A 635 13.54 2.43 -0.89
CA ILE A 635 14.65 3.18 -0.33
C ILE A 635 15.81 2.21 -0.08
N PHE A 636 17.00 2.63 -0.46
CA PHE A 636 18.20 1.82 -0.31
C PHE A 636 19.02 2.26 0.90
N ASP A 637 19.44 3.52 0.93
CA ASP A 637 20.25 4.08 2.02
C ASP A 637 19.76 5.47 2.44
N VAL A 638 20.09 5.85 3.68
CA VAL A 638 19.73 7.12 4.32
C VAL A 638 20.97 7.68 5.00
N GLN A 639 21.34 8.92 4.64
CA GLN A 639 22.52 9.60 5.17
C GLN A 639 22.13 10.97 5.76
N TRP A 640 22.59 11.25 6.97
CA TRP A 640 22.45 12.57 7.62
C TRP A 640 23.56 13.53 7.17
N LEU A 641 23.19 14.78 6.91
CA LEU A 641 24.09 15.88 6.59
C LEU A 641 24.05 16.94 7.73
N PRO A 642 24.96 16.86 8.72
CA PRO A 642 24.99 17.79 9.84
C PRO A 642 25.42 19.18 9.39
N GLY A 643 24.72 20.21 9.88
CA GLY A 643 25.04 21.62 9.61
C GLY A 643 24.58 22.12 8.24
N LEU A 644 23.99 21.26 7.40
CA LEU A 644 23.57 21.59 6.03
C LEU A 644 22.05 21.49 5.95
N ALA A 645 21.35 22.63 5.99
CA ALA A 645 19.90 22.71 5.97
C ALA A 645 19.33 22.67 4.54
N TRP A 646 20.06 23.18 3.55
CA TRP A 646 19.60 23.31 2.17
C TRP A 646 20.67 22.95 1.11
N PRO A 647 21.20 21.72 1.12
CA PRO A 647 22.24 21.30 0.18
C PRO A 647 21.68 21.01 -1.21
N ASP A 648 22.50 21.19 -2.24
CA ASP A 648 22.29 20.69 -3.61
C ASP A 648 23.41 19.70 -3.99
N VAL A 649 23.10 18.68 -4.80
CA VAL A 649 24.05 17.69 -5.31
C VAL A 649 23.99 17.71 -6.82
N LEU A 650 25.06 18.14 -7.49
CA LEU A 650 25.00 18.39 -8.93
C LEU A 650 25.14 17.12 -9.75
N GLU A 651 24.34 16.97 -10.79
CA GLU A 651 24.57 16.00 -11.86
C GLU A 651 25.73 16.47 -12.75
N VAL A 652 26.45 15.52 -13.35
CA VAL A 652 27.70 15.81 -14.09
C VAL A 652 27.47 16.70 -15.33
N ASP A 653 26.28 16.64 -15.91
CA ASP A 653 25.88 17.38 -17.10
C ASP A 653 25.26 18.75 -16.79
N GLU A 654 25.09 19.11 -15.51
CA GLU A 654 24.64 20.44 -15.15
C GLU A 654 25.69 21.49 -15.52
N PRO A 655 25.29 22.66 -16.09
CA PRO A 655 26.23 23.73 -16.42
C PRO A 655 27.12 24.16 -15.25
N ALA A 656 26.59 24.16 -14.02
CA ALA A 656 27.36 24.49 -12.82
C ALA A 656 28.44 23.44 -12.52
N ALA A 657 28.17 22.15 -12.73
CA ALA A 657 29.18 21.09 -12.55
C ALA A 657 30.28 21.18 -13.63
N LEU A 658 29.90 21.50 -14.87
CA LEU A 658 30.82 21.63 -16.00
C LEU A 658 31.75 22.85 -15.90
N ASN A 659 31.35 23.88 -15.16
CA ASN A 659 32.09 25.14 -15.05
C ASN A 659 32.62 25.41 -13.63
N ALA A 660 32.42 24.50 -12.69
CA ALA A 660 33.00 24.59 -11.35
C ALA A 660 34.42 24.01 -11.35
N PHE A 661 35.37 24.79 -10.84
CA PHE A 661 36.77 24.40 -10.74
C PHE A 661 37.24 24.53 -9.30
N ALA A 662 37.74 23.43 -8.72
CA ALA A 662 38.45 23.45 -7.46
C ALA A 662 39.96 23.52 -7.74
N VAL A 663 40.58 24.66 -7.43
CA VAL A 663 42.03 24.85 -7.54
C VAL A 663 42.63 25.20 -6.18
N PRO A 664 43.92 24.89 -5.94
CA PRO A 664 44.61 25.33 -4.74
C PRO A 664 44.50 26.85 -4.52
N ALA A 665 44.21 27.28 -3.29
CA ALA A 665 43.90 28.67 -2.96
C ALA A 665 45.04 29.65 -3.33
N ASP A 666 46.29 29.21 -3.25
CA ASP A 666 47.49 29.96 -3.63
C ASP A 666 47.61 30.18 -5.15
N THR A 667 46.92 29.36 -5.95
CA THR A 667 46.88 29.50 -7.42
C THR A 667 45.64 30.23 -7.94
N LEU A 668 44.60 30.39 -7.12
CA LEU A 668 43.33 31.00 -7.51
C LEU A 668 43.51 32.42 -8.09
N GLN A 669 44.41 33.22 -7.52
CA GLN A 669 44.74 34.58 -8.00
C GLN A 669 45.29 34.63 -9.44
N ARG A 670 45.69 33.51 -10.03
CA ARG A 670 46.13 33.46 -11.43
C ARG A 670 44.98 33.31 -12.42
N PHE A 671 43.80 32.94 -11.95
CA PHE A 671 42.63 32.61 -12.77
C PHE A 671 41.43 33.55 -12.57
N VAL A 672 41.46 34.41 -11.54
CA VAL A 672 40.51 35.49 -11.26
C VAL A 672 41.11 36.81 -11.71
#